data_AF-A0A1I0X9D9-F1
#
_entry.id   AF-A0A1I0X9D9-F1
#
_cell.length_a   1.000
_cell.length_b   1.000
_cell.length_c   1.000
_cell.angle_alpha   90.00
_cell.angle_beta   90.00
_cell.angle_gamma   90.00
#
_symmetry.space_group_name_H-M   'P 1'
#
loop_
_entity.id
_entity.type
_entity.pdbx_description
1 polymer ?
#
loop_
_entity_poly.entity_id
_entity_poly.type
_entity_poly.pdbx_seq_one_letter_code
_entity_poly.pdbx_strand_id
1 'polypeptide(L)'
;MVNLSYRKVMTAMDSYLSVKDYGAVGNGITDDTRAIANAIAAVNSSNTGTMPKTAGVFFPPGRYRLGTGIEFPQSLTVLFADQAMLWPDAGVTISMFSQISAGLYPIFGGEGQVAGPMNVSEIYPQWYGASGSRKSVMGSIGKNANQLKLQNKLDFRNGQYVSIPDAAPCRAAAPSQLQAAVKGQAGKTVYRYRVVALDDTGGISASATITVNNGPAVISPQNAVVLTWSPAANAAAYAVYGRTADSVKLLTRVLNPAWTDSGAAVRSDAPSIPALLPSSGSFVARIIGGGGTTDLTLSAASPTAVNKYVEHDDTLPLRRAFATAGTTGNVKLPPGVYPVWDTIVCQAAAFAGEGEATLLFKPYAPYDLKPCLEISQTNTVVTGIGIGSGREAYSLNAPTWADPALFAAQNYDMFVTGSCGIRIVGSARPSFRGTRISSLKAGVLLDNDVGHVYFYDCMLSGLIGVYCRRNSGDYYFEGCDITGAFCGVLFGVKSYANHNGGFGAQLNRVHMGFSPYSIYQAIDDADVYGSASTVIGLSCIFNTVQHEQIGEAAIKLLPKSESKMRVTGGFGLSWSLHTYSSPRQGWQFALPDSLMPADKRQQYAAWFGILRDSDIPRGSVTGNLRLSSAPGALGSTRIEKLATTSDLDGLTPDYTTVVTKEPYVEINLNAGTLYRDRTNRVFNPVGRGNLLQNPENPASYKVTGGRLSAASPGTLASLGGAVRDELGSSPVILQFTPSSQAASPCLIQILLAKAPYAAPAVPLSLSLWTYTDSLSGINVKLNATDAGTTVNRIFYNQTVYPKGAWSKITGVDGTPINGTVAFQMVSIELPRDRPTFLAGLMVSEGPVASYSPRYHIAADDDIELVRPGDGLVLTSPGGKRYRLTVDDQGQINLAPLT
;
A
#
# COMPACT_ATOMS: atom_id res chain seq x y z
N MET A 1 -59.03 -0.62 -38.20
CA MET A 1 -57.60 -0.59 -37.84
C MET A 1 -57.45 -0.99 -36.39
N VAL A 2 -57.14 -2.26 -36.12
CA VAL A 2 -56.81 -2.75 -34.77
C VAL A 2 -55.35 -2.40 -34.51
N ASN A 3 -55.11 -1.72 -33.39
CA ASN A 3 -53.88 -1.03 -33.03
C ASN A 3 -52.65 -1.98 -33.09
N LEU A 4 -51.70 -1.73 -34.00
CA LEU A 4 -50.48 -2.55 -34.19
C LEU A 4 -49.62 -2.66 -32.92
N SER A 5 -49.74 -1.69 -32.00
CA SER A 5 -49.05 -1.68 -30.71
C SER A 5 -49.59 -2.74 -29.74
N TYR A 6 -50.88 -3.11 -29.82
CA TYR A 6 -51.47 -4.15 -28.96
C TYR A 6 -51.11 -5.56 -29.44
N ARG A 7 -51.03 -5.77 -30.77
CA ARG A 7 -50.52 -7.03 -31.34
C ARG A 7 -49.06 -7.26 -30.97
N LYS A 8 -48.20 -6.24 -31.02
CA LYS A 8 -46.76 -6.39 -30.72
C LYS A 8 -46.47 -6.81 -29.26
N VAL A 9 -47.33 -6.43 -28.30
CA VAL A 9 -47.24 -6.83 -26.88
C VAL A 9 -47.82 -8.23 -26.65
N MET A 10 -48.93 -8.58 -27.31
CA MET A 10 -49.51 -9.93 -27.26
C MET A 10 -48.59 -10.99 -27.89
N THR A 11 -47.93 -10.68 -29.01
CA THR A 11 -47.00 -11.60 -29.69
C THR A 11 -45.74 -11.91 -28.86
N ALA A 12 -45.35 -11.02 -27.93
CA ALA A 12 -44.24 -11.29 -27.01
C ALA A 12 -44.64 -12.22 -25.85
N MET A 13 -45.91 -12.20 -25.41
CA MET A 13 -46.44 -13.09 -24.37
C MET A 13 -46.75 -14.50 -24.91
N ASP A 14 -47.18 -14.62 -26.18
CA ASP A 14 -47.38 -15.91 -26.86
C ASP A 14 -46.09 -16.75 -27.00
N SER A 15 -44.92 -16.14 -26.71
CA SER A 15 -43.61 -16.79 -26.79
C SER A 15 -43.16 -17.42 -25.46
N TYR A 16 -43.91 -17.28 -24.35
CA TYR A 16 -43.53 -17.83 -23.05
C TYR A 16 -44.63 -18.73 -22.45
N LEU A 17 -44.22 -19.79 -21.76
CA LEU A 17 -45.13 -20.68 -21.03
C LEU A 17 -45.26 -20.23 -19.57
N SER A 18 -46.47 -19.87 -19.13
CA SER A 18 -46.74 -19.52 -17.75
C SER A 18 -46.64 -20.75 -16.85
N VAL A 19 -45.87 -20.68 -15.77
CA VAL A 19 -45.77 -21.80 -14.80
C VAL A 19 -47.12 -22.14 -14.13
N LYS A 20 -48.06 -21.19 -14.10
CA LYS A 20 -49.40 -21.43 -13.56
C LYS A 20 -50.23 -22.37 -14.43
N ASP A 21 -49.96 -22.41 -15.75
CA ASP A 21 -50.62 -23.34 -16.67
C ASP A 21 -50.20 -24.80 -16.43
N TYR A 22 -49.10 -24.99 -15.69
CA TYR A 22 -48.56 -26.29 -15.28
C TYR A 22 -48.86 -26.62 -13.80
N GLY A 23 -49.72 -25.82 -13.15
CA GLY A 23 -50.22 -26.08 -11.79
C GLY A 23 -49.44 -25.39 -10.67
N ALA A 24 -48.52 -24.46 -10.98
CA ALA A 24 -47.85 -23.68 -9.95
C ALA A 24 -48.85 -22.72 -9.28
N VAL A 25 -48.88 -22.68 -7.96
CA VAL A 25 -49.83 -21.87 -7.19
C VAL A 25 -49.25 -20.49 -6.88
N GLY A 26 -47.97 -20.42 -6.50
CA GLY A 26 -47.30 -19.15 -6.19
C GLY A 26 -47.78 -18.47 -4.90
N ASN A 27 -48.25 -19.24 -3.90
CA ASN A 27 -48.76 -18.73 -2.62
C ASN A 27 -47.70 -18.68 -1.50
N GLY A 28 -46.49 -19.17 -1.74
CA GLY A 28 -45.40 -19.28 -0.77
C GLY A 28 -45.53 -20.42 0.24
N ILE A 29 -46.53 -21.30 0.07
CA ILE A 29 -46.82 -22.45 0.97
C ILE A 29 -46.74 -23.76 0.19
N THR A 30 -47.45 -23.82 -0.94
CA THR A 30 -47.47 -24.96 -1.86
C THR A 30 -46.09 -25.14 -2.49
N ASP A 31 -45.57 -26.37 -2.47
CA ASP A 31 -44.34 -26.70 -3.19
C ASP A 31 -44.61 -26.74 -4.70
N ASP A 32 -44.11 -25.73 -5.40
CA ASP A 32 -44.32 -25.50 -6.83
C ASP A 32 -43.24 -26.18 -7.69
N THR A 33 -42.29 -26.91 -7.08
CA THR A 33 -41.12 -27.49 -7.79
C THR A 33 -41.51 -28.35 -8.98
N ARG A 34 -42.48 -29.26 -8.81
CA ARG A 34 -42.92 -30.17 -9.89
C ARG A 34 -43.63 -29.42 -11.03
N ALA A 35 -44.46 -28.43 -10.71
CA ALA A 35 -45.15 -27.64 -11.72
C ALA A 35 -44.17 -26.84 -12.58
N ILE A 36 -43.15 -26.26 -11.95
CA ILE A 36 -42.08 -25.53 -12.63
C ILE A 36 -41.24 -26.48 -13.50
N ALA A 37 -40.87 -27.66 -12.99
CA ALA A 37 -40.14 -28.66 -13.77
C ALA A 37 -40.91 -29.09 -15.03
N ASN A 38 -42.24 -29.27 -14.91
CA ASN A 38 -43.10 -29.60 -16.06
C ASN A 38 -43.14 -28.46 -17.10
N ALA A 39 -43.20 -27.20 -16.66
CA ALA A 39 -43.16 -26.05 -17.56
C ALA A 39 -41.82 -25.97 -18.32
N ILE A 40 -40.69 -26.19 -17.63
CA ILE A 40 -39.36 -26.23 -18.26
C ILE A 40 -39.27 -27.37 -19.29
N ALA A 41 -39.76 -28.57 -18.95
CA ALA A 41 -39.76 -29.70 -19.87
C ALA A 41 -40.60 -29.42 -21.14
N ALA A 42 -41.73 -28.73 -20.99
CA ALA A 42 -42.59 -28.36 -22.11
C ALA A 42 -41.91 -27.37 -23.07
N VAL A 43 -41.20 -26.35 -22.56
CA VAL A 43 -40.38 -25.45 -23.41
C VAL A 43 -39.38 -26.26 -24.24
N ASN A 44 -38.65 -27.18 -23.60
CA ASN A 44 -37.65 -28.00 -24.30
C ASN A 44 -38.26 -28.87 -25.41
N SER A 45 -39.46 -29.44 -25.19
CA SER A 45 -40.17 -30.23 -26.19
C SER A 45 -40.67 -29.41 -27.39
N SER A 46 -41.09 -28.17 -27.16
CA SER A 46 -41.55 -27.26 -28.23
C SER A 46 -40.43 -26.80 -29.15
N ASN A 47 -39.18 -26.78 -28.66
CA ASN A 47 -38.00 -26.32 -29.41
C ASN A 47 -37.37 -27.41 -30.29
N THR A 48 -37.89 -28.64 -30.28
CA THR A 48 -37.43 -29.76 -31.12
C THR A 48 -38.42 -30.15 -32.23
N GLY A 49 -39.57 -29.47 -32.36
CA GLY A 49 -40.66 -29.81 -33.31
C GLY A 49 -41.06 -28.68 -34.27
N THR A 50 -42.15 -28.87 -35.03
CA THR A 50 -42.77 -27.90 -35.96
C THR A 50 -43.62 -26.80 -35.29
N MET A 51 -43.63 -26.75 -33.96
CA MET A 51 -44.35 -25.74 -33.19
C MET A 51 -43.65 -24.38 -33.26
N PRO A 52 -44.37 -23.25 -33.05
CA PRO A 52 -43.73 -21.95 -32.89
C PRO A 52 -42.72 -22.01 -31.73
N LYS A 53 -41.48 -21.59 -31.96
CA LYS A 53 -40.41 -21.63 -30.96
C LYS A 53 -40.84 -20.86 -29.70
N THR A 54 -40.92 -21.55 -28.57
CA THR A 54 -41.16 -20.93 -27.28
C THR A 54 -39.82 -20.39 -26.74
N ALA A 55 -39.81 -19.11 -26.37
CA ALA A 55 -38.66 -18.39 -25.86
C ALA A 55 -38.29 -18.78 -24.42
N GLY A 56 -39.24 -19.20 -23.59
CA GLY A 56 -38.95 -19.55 -22.20
C GLY A 56 -40.14 -19.80 -21.29
N VAL A 57 -39.88 -19.79 -19.97
CA VAL A 57 -40.91 -19.85 -18.93
C VAL A 57 -41.21 -18.47 -18.36
N PHE A 58 -42.48 -18.21 -18.07
CA PHE A 58 -42.95 -16.99 -17.44
C PHE A 58 -43.45 -17.26 -16.02
N PHE A 59 -42.99 -16.43 -15.08
CA PHE A 59 -43.44 -16.40 -13.69
C PHE A 59 -44.35 -15.19 -13.45
N PRO A 60 -45.69 -15.39 -13.40
CA PRO A 60 -46.61 -14.37 -12.94
C PRO A 60 -46.35 -13.93 -11.48
N PRO A 61 -46.97 -12.84 -10.99
CA PRO A 61 -46.88 -12.45 -9.59
C PRO A 61 -47.23 -13.61 -8.64
N GLY A 62 -46.36 -13.85 -7.65
CA GLY A 62 -46.46 -14.98 -6.72
C GLY A 62 -45.13 -15.34 -6.07
N ARG A 63 -45.20 -16.04 -4.93
CA ARG A 63 -44.05 -16.68 -4.27
C ARG A 63 -44.08 -18.17 -4.54
N TYR A 64 -43.11 -18.66 -5.29
CA TYR A 64 -43.04 -20.04 -5.72
C TYR A 64 -42.10 -20.82 -4.81
N ARG A 65 -42.65 -21.53 -3.83
CA ARG A 65 -41.86 -22.31 -2.87
C ARG A 65 -41.26 -23.52 -3.59
N LEU A 66 -39.98 -23.78 -3.33
CA LEU A 66 -39.26 -24.93 -3.88
C LEU A 66 -38.76 -25.80 -2.73
N GLY A 67 -39.39 -26.96 -2.53
CA GLY A 67 -39.02 -27.93 -1.50
C GLY A 67 -37.85 -28.83 -1.89
N THR A 68 -37.50 -28.89 -3.17
CA THR A 68 -36.35 -29.64 -3.70
C THR A 68 -35.57 -28.83 -4.72
N GLY A 69 -34.31 -29.20 -4.97
CA GLY A 69 -33.48 -28.56 -5.98
C GLY A 69 -34.06 -28.72 -7.39
N ILE A 70 -33.86 -27.70 -8.22
CA ILE A 70 -34.28 -27.68 -9.62
C ILE A 70 -33.24 -26.94 -10.46
N GLU A 71 -33.07 -27.39 -11.71
CA GLU A 71 -32.16 -26.78 -12.67
C GLU A 71 -32.94 -26.00 -13.74
N PHE A 72 -32.48 -24.78 -14.00
CA PHE A 72 -32.91 -23.95 -15.11
C PHE A 72 -31.77 -23.94 -16.15
N PRO A 73 -31.91 -24.68 -17.26
CA PRO A 73 -30.82 -24.92 -18.21
C PRO A 73 -30.47 -23.68 -19.05
N GLN A 74 -29.26 -23.68 -19.62
CA GLN A 74 -28.74 -22.57 -20.44
C GLN A 74 -29.59 -22.20 -21.67
N SER A 75 -30.36 -23.16 -22.20
CA SER A 75 -31.26 -22.98 -23.35
C SER A 75 -32.52 -22.19 -23.03
N LEU A 76 -32.78 -21.92 -21.75
CA LEU A 76 -34.00 -21.31 -21.27
C LEU A 76 -33.83 -19.80 -21.04
N THR A 77 -34.88 -19.03 -21.33
CA THR A 77 -35.07 -17.69 -20.77
C THR A 77 -36.13 -17.74 -19.68
N VAL A 78 -35.82 -17.18 -18.52
CA VAL A 78 -36.75 -17.10 -17.39
C VAL A 78 -37.24 -15.66 -17.26
N LEU A 79 -38.52 -15.44 -17.54
CA LEU A 79 -39.17 -14.14 -17.45
C LEU A 79 -39.92 -14.01 -16.13
N PHE A 80 -39.59 -12.99 -15.32
CA PHE A 80 -40.30 -12.66 -14.09
C PHE A 80 -41.17 -11.41 -14.28
N ALA A 81 -42.41 -11.47 -13.79
CA ALA A 81 -43.20 -10.27 -13.52
C ALA A 81 -42.77 -9.62 -12.19
N ASP A 82 -43.14 -8.34 -11.97
CA ASP A 82 -43.00 -7.74 -10.63
C ASP A 82 -43.79 -8.57 -9.60
N GLN A 83 -43.23 -8.72 -8.40
CA GLN A 83 -43.71 -9.60 -7.31
C GLN A 83 -43.65 -11.11 -7.60
N ALA A 84 -43.06 -11.56 -8.71
CA ALA A 84 -42.77 -12.96 -8.95
C ALA A 84 -41.42 -13.33 -8.32
N MET A 85 -41.38 -14.37 -7.48
CA MET A 85 -40.15 -14.75 -6.77
C MET A 85 -40.04 -16.25 -6.56
N LEU A 86 -38.88 -16.81 -6.90
CA LEU A 86 -38.48 -18.16 -6.51
C LEU A 86 -38.08 -18.19 -5.03
N TRP A 87 -38.58 -19.16 -4.29
CA TRP A 87 -38.43 -19.26 -2.84
C TRP A 87 -37.92 -20.65 -2.44
N PRO A 88 -36.62 -20.93 -2.60
CA PRO A 88 -36.04 -22.19 -2.15
C PRO A 88 -36.06 -22.29 -0.62
N ASP A 89 -36.49 -23.45 -0.13
CA ASP A 89 -36.47 -23.76 1.30
C ASP A 89 -35.02 -23.87 1.84
N ALA A 90 -34.85 -23.81 3.15
CA ALA A 90 -33.55 -24.00 3.78
C ALA A 90 -32.89 -25.32 3.34
N GLY A 91 -31.63 -25.26 2.93
CA GLY A 91 -30.88 -26.41 2.42
C GLY A 91 -31.17 -26.78 0.96
N VAL A 92 -32.15 -26.14 0.30
CA VAL A 92 -32.40 -26.32 -1.14
C VAL A 92 -31.49 -25.40 -1.95
N THR A 93 -30.87 -25.95 -2.99
CA THR A 93 -30.11 -25.17 -3.98
C THR A 93 -30.82 -25.25 -5.33
N ILE A 94 -31.02 -24.10 -5.97
CA ILE A 94 -31.49 -24.02 -7.36
C ILE A 94 -30.31 -23.67 -8.26
N SER A 95 -30.19 -24.38 -9.37
CA SER A 95 -29.12 -24.17 -10.35
C SER A 95 -29.67 -23.32 -11.49
N MET A 96 -29.16 -22.10 -11.64
CA MET A 96 -29.63 -21.11 -12.60
C MET A 96 -28.57 -20.88 -13.67
N PHE A 97 -28.67 -21.62 -14.77
CA PHE A 97 -27.80 -21.46 -15.93
C PHE A 97 -28.45 -20.67 -17.07
N SER A 98 -29.75 -20.41 -16.95
CA SER A 98 -30.60 -19.73 -17.94
C SER A 98 -30.34 -18.23 -18.06
N GLN A 99 -30.86 -17.63 -19.13
CA GLN A 99 -31.03 -16.18 -19.19
C GLN A 99 -32.13 -15.74 -18.22
N ILE A 100 -32.01 -14.53 -17.67
CA ILE A 100 -33.04 -13.92 -16.83
C ILE A 100 -33.52 -12.64 -17.51
N SER A 101 -34.83 -12.51 -17.66
CA SER A 101 -35.50 -11.29 -18.04
C SER A 101 -36.37 -10.83 -16.87
N ALA A 102 -35.92 -9.79 -16.17
CA ALA A 102 -36.60 -9.23 -15.01
C ALA A 102 -36.27 -7.74 -14.88
N GLY A 103 -37.16 -6.99 -14.23
CA GLY A 103 -36.84 -5.63 -13.80
C GLY A 103 -35.94 -5.59 -12.57
N LEU A 104 -35.64 -4.38 -12.09
CA LEU A 104 -34.84 -4.13 -10.90
C LEU A 104 -35.69 -4.28 -9.62
N TYR A 105 -36.15 -5.51 -9.36
CA TYR A 105 -36.92 -5.87 -8.18
C TYR A 105 -36.58 -7.30 -7.72
N PRO A 106 -36.99 -7.71 -6.50
CA PRO A 106 -36.66 -9.03 -5.97
C PRO A 106 -37.33 -10.15 -6.79
N ILE A 107 -36.53 -11.11 -7.25
CA ILE A 107 -36.96 -12.33 -7.95
C ILE A 107 -36.47 -13.61 -7.27
N PHE A 108 -35.51 -13.47 -6.35
CA PHE A 108 -34.99 -14.55 -5.52
C PHE A 108 -35.29 -14.31 -4.05
N GLY A 109 -35.68 -15.37 -3.37
CA GLY A 109 -36.02 -15.36 -1.96
C GLY A 109 -35.58 -16.60 -1.22
N GLY A 110 -36.33 -16.96 -0.18
CA GLY A 110 -36.06 -18.16 0.61
C GLY A 110 -34.76 -18.14 1.41
N GLU A 111 -34.61 -19.20 2.20
CA GLU A 111 -33.41 -19.49 2.99
C GLU A 111 -32.42 -20.38 2.23
N GLY A 112 -32.86 -20.98 1.11
CA GLY A 112 -32.01 -21.73 0.20
C GLY A 112 -31.08 -20.87 -0.67
N GLN A 113 -30.33 -21.55 -1.54
CA GLN A 113 -29.25 -20.98 -2.36
C GLN A 113 -29.65 -20.91 -3.84
N VAL A 114 -29.11 -19.92 -4.55
CA VAL A 114 -29.17 -19.79 -6.02
C VAL A 114 -27.74 -19.87 -6.55
N ALA A 115 -27.45 -20.91 -7.34
CA ALA A 115 -26.12 -21.27 -7.79
C ALA A 115 -26.02 -21.34 -9.32
N GLY A 116 -24.79 -21.44 -9.84
CA GLY A 116 -24.47 -21.61 -11.26
C GLY A 116 -24.05 -20.31 -11.93
N PRO A 117 -23.20 -20.34 -12.97
CA PRO A 117 -22.99 -19.16 -13.78
C PRO A 117 -24.28 -18.89 -14.57
N MET A 118 -25.04 -17.90 -14.12
CA MET A 118 -26.21 -17.39 -14.85
C MET A 118 -25.77 -16.90 -16.23
N ASN A 119 -26.57 -17.19 -17.26
CA ASN A 119 -26.32 -16.69 -18.62
C ASN A 119 -26.82 -15.25 -18.77
N VAL A 120 -26.20 -14.34 -18.02
CA VAL A 120 -26.51 -12.90 -18.01
C VAL A 120 -25.22 -12.09 -18.08
N SER A 121 -25.31 -10.88 -18.64
CA SER A 121 -24.19 -9.94 -18.65
C SER A 121 -23.83 -9.49 -17.24
N GLU A 122 -24.84 -9.23 -16.40
CA GLU A 122 -24.68 -8.75 -15.04
C GLU A 122 -25.72 -9.37 -14.08
N ILE A 123 -25.30 -9.57 -12.84
CA ILE A 123 -26.15 -9.96 -11.71
C ILE A 123 -26.47 -8.72 -10.88
N TYR A 124 -27.75 -8.48 -10.64
CA TYR A 124 -28.24 -7.32 -9.90
C TYR A 124 -28.58 -7.70 -8.45
N PRO A 125 -27.99 -7.03 -7.44
CA PRO A 125 -28.38 -7.23 -6.03
C PRO A 125 -29.87 -6.99 -5.75
N GLN A 126 -30.56 -6.19 -6.58
CA GLN A 126 -32.01 -5.99 -6.52
C GLN A 126 -32.78 -7.29 -6.67
N TRP A 127 -32.29 -8.23 -7.47
CA TRP A 127 -32.89 -9.57 -7.63
C TRP A 127 -32.94 -10.34 -6.31
N TYR A 128 -32.04 -10.02 -5.36
CA TYR A 128 -31.96 -10.63 -4.04
C TYR A 128 -32.56 -9.79 -2.91
N GLY A 129 -33.11 -8.61 -3.23
CA GLY A 129 -33.71 -7.72 -2.23
C GLY A 129 -32.94 -6.46 -1.89
N ALA A 130 -31.88 -6.09 -2.64
CA ALA A 130 -31.23 -4.80 -2.41
C ALA A 130 -32.19 -3.65 -2.77
N SER A 131 -32.22 -2.64 -1.92
CA SER A 131 -33.14 -1.51 -2.01
C SER A 131 -32.68 -0.43 -2.97
N GLY A 132 -31.37 -0.13 -2.96
CA GLY A 132 -30.83 1.07 -3.60
C GLY A 132 -31.35 2.37 -2.97
N SER A 133 -31.87 2.32 -1.74
CA SER A 133 -32.44 3.47 -1.04
C SER A 133 -31.85 3.67 0.36
N ARG A 134 -31.50 4.92 0.68
CA ARG A 134 -31.12 5.34 2.05
C ARG A 134 -32.29 5.84 2.89
N LYS A 135 -33.53 5.71 2.42
CA LYS A 135 -34.68 6.27 3.15
C LYS A 135 -34.89 5.50 4.45
N SER A 136 -35.25 6.24 5.49
CA SER A 136 -35.54 5.73 6.82
C SER A 136 -36.84 6.32 7.33
N VAL A 137 -37.59 5.56 8.13
CA VAL A 137 -38.82 6.04 8.80
C VAL A 137 -38.91 5.50 10.20
N MET A 138 -39.54 6.25 11.10
CA MET A 138 -39.87 5.74 12.42
C MET A 138 -40.89 4.61 12.32
N GLY A 139 -40.67 3.52 13.04
CA GLY A 139 -41.56 2.39 13.12
C GLY A 139 -41.63 1.81 14.53
N SER A 140 -42.65 1.01 14.76
CA SER A 140 -42.83 0.27 16.01
C SER A 140 -43.21 -1.18 15.72
N ILE A 141 -42.59 -2.11 16.42
CA ILE A 141 -42.89 -3.54 16.39
C ILE A 141 -43.08 -4.04 17.83
N GLY A 142 -44.17 -4.77 18.02
CA GLY A 142 -44.50 -5.36 19.31
C GLY A 142 -43.56 -6.50 19.70
N LYS A 143 -43.58 -6.87 20.97
CA LYS A 143 -42.81 -8.01 21.51
C LYS A 143 -43.13 -9.30 20.76
N ASN A 144 -42.10 -10.03 20.31
CA ASN A 144 -42.23 -11.30 19.59
C ASN A 144 -43.23 -11.21 18.42
N ALA A 145 -43.42 -9.99 17.89
CA ALA A 145 -44.27 -9.76 16.75
C ALA A 145 -43.40 -9.76 15.49
N ASN A 146 -44.03 -10.10 14.37
CA ASN A 146 -43.48 -9.93 13.04
C ASN A 146 -44.22 -8.82 12.26
N GLN A 147 -45.13 -8.10 12.92
CA GLN A 147 -45.86 -6.97 12.33
C GLN A 147 -45.16 -5.66 12.73
N LEU A 148 -44.49 -5.05 11.77
CA LEU A 148 -43.84 -3.75 11.90
C LEU A 148 -44.77 -2.67 11.36
N LYS A 149 -45.12 -1.70 12.21
CA LYS A 149 -45.91 -0.54 11.82
C LYS A 149 -45.03 0.68 11.61
N LEU A 150 -44.97 1.19 10.40
CA LEU A 150 -44.29 2.43 10.04
C LEU A 150 -45.18 3.63 10.32
N GLN A 151 -44.59 4.75 10.75
CA GLN A 151 -45.32 6.01 10.92
C GLN A 151 -45.79 6.59 9.58
N ASN A 152 -45.02 6.39 8.51
CA ASN A 152 -45.37 6.81 7.16
C ASN A 152 -45.03 5.71 6.16
N LYS A 153 -45.83 5.59 5.09
CA LYS A 153 -45.50 4.76 3.95
C LYS A 153 -44.21 5.27 3.29
N LEU A 154 -43.29 4.37 2.99
CA LEU A 154 -42.04 4.62 2.26
C LEU A 154 -41.84 3.58 1.14
N ASP A 155 -40.61 3.46 0.63
CA ASP A 155 -40.22 2.64 -0.52
C ASP A 155 -39.85 1.18 -0.17
N PHE A 156 -40.20 0.70 1.02
CA PHE A 156 -40.06 -0.69 1.43
C PHE A 156 -40.90 -1.64 0.55
N ARG A 157 -40.30 -2.71 0.04
CA ARG A 157 -40.94 -3.72 -0.82
C ARG A 157 -40.79 -5.13 -0.23
N ASN A 158 -41.73 -6.01 -0.57
CA ASN A 158 -41.59 -7.43 -0.28
C ASN A 158 -40.29 -7.95 -0.90
N GLY A 159 -39.56 -8.77 -0.14
CA GLY A 159 -38.29 -9.34 -0.54
C GLY A 159 -37.06 -8.54 -0.10
N GLN A 160 -37.21 -7.26 0.27
CA GLN A 160 -36.13 -6.43 0.82
C GLN A 160 -35.91 -6.72 2.31
N TYR A 161 -34.78 -6.26 2.84
CA TYR A 161 -34.44 -6.38 4.26
C TYR A 161 -34.47 -5.02 4.94
N VAL A 162 -34.90 -5.04 6.20
CA VAL A 162 -34.88 -3.87 7.07
C VAL A 162 -34.00 -4.12 8.27
N SER A 163 -33.36 -3.07 8.74
CA SER A 163 -32.63 -3.02 9.99
C SER A 163 -33.32 -2.05 10.95
N ILE A 164 -33.51 -2.49 12.20
CA ILE A 164 -34.03 -1.69 13.31
C ILE A 164 -32.93 -1.58 14.37
N PRO A 165 -32.26 -0.41 14.48
CA PRO A 165 -31.27 -0.11 15.52
C PRO A 165 -31.79 -0.25 16.94
N ASP A 166 -30.91 -0.71 17.83
CA ASP A 166 -31.18 -0.99 19.23
C ASP A 166 -32.41 -1.87 19.43
N ALA A 167 -32.53 -2.89 18.57
CA ALA A 167 -33.62 -3.85 18.60
C ALA A 167 -33.12 -5.30 18.50
N ALA A 168 -31.81 -5.55 18.56
CA ALA A 168 -31.27 -6.90 18.43
C ALA A 168 -31.81 -7.84 19.54
N PRO A 169 -32.07 -9.12 19.20
CA PRO A 169 -32.40 -10.12 20.19
C PRO A 169 -31.21 -10.40 21.12
N CYS A 170 -31.50 -10.68 22.39
CA CYS A 170 -30.49 -11.12 23.35
C CYS A 170 -29.83 -12.42 22.85
N ARG A 171 -28.49 -12.47 22.90
CA ARG A 171 -27.68 -13.62 22.49
C ARG A 171 -27.53 -14.66 23.60
N ALA A 172 -27.73 -14.24 24.85
CA ALA A 172 -27.63 -15.12 26.01
C ALA A 172 -28.87 -16.03 26.12
N ALA A 173 -28.62 -17.32 26.36
CA ALA A 173 -29.70 -18.25 26.70
C ALA A 173 -30.34 -17.88 28.05
N ALA A 174 -31.57 -18.37 28.30
CA ALA A 174 -32.16 -18.24 29.61
C ALA A 174 -31.40 -19.10 30.65
N PRO A 175 -31.23 -18.63 31.90
CA PRO A 175 -30.72 -19.47 32.98
C PRO A 175 -31.59 -20.73 33.14
N SER A 176 -30.97 -21.86 33.46
CA SER A 176 -31.66 -23.14 33.68
C SER A 176 -31.23 -23.77 35.01
N GLN A 177 -31.99 -24.77 35.48
CA GLN A 177 -31.71 -25.46 36.75
C GLN A 177 -31.59 -24.50 37.95
N LEU A 178 -32.43 -23.45 37.99
CA LEU A 178 -32.45 -22.52 39.12
C LEU A 178 -32.95 -23.26 40.38
N GLN A 179 -32.11 -23.30 41.40
CA GLN A 179 -32.35 -23.91 42.69
C GLN A 179 -32.20 -22.86 43.80
N ALA A 180 -32.89 -23.11 44.91
CA ALA A 180 -32.84 -22.27 46.09
C ALA A 180 -32.74 -23.13 47.35
N ALA A 181 -31.83 -22.79 48.25
CA ALA A 181 -31.64 -23.45 49.53
C ALA A 181 -31.64 -22.43 50.67
N VAL A 182 -32.30 -22.74 51.78
CA VAL A 182 -32.27 -21.90 52.98
C VAL A 182 -31.02 -22.22 53.78
N LYS A 183 -30.23 -21.20 54.11
CA LYS A 183 -29.08 -21.26 55.02
C LYS A 183 -29.52 -20.73 56.38
N GLY A 184 -29.21 -21.45 57.46
CA GLY A 184 -29.60 -21.08 58.82
C GLY A 184 -31.01 -21.56 59.19
N GLN A 185 -31.70 -20.80 60.02
CA GLN A 185 -33.03 -21.16 60.52
C GLN A 185 -34.12 -20.92 59.47
N ALA A 186 -34.80 -22.00 59.07
CA ALA A 186 -35.96 -21.92 58.18
C ALA A 186 -37.18 -21.27 58.88
N GLY A 187 -38.00 -20.58 58.10
CA GLY A 187 -39.20 -19.88 58.56
C GLY A 187 -40.43 -20.21 57.72
N LYS A 188 -41.42 -19.31 57.71
CA LYS A 188 -42.66 -19.40 56.90
C LYS A 188 -42.81 -18.26 55.89
N THR A 189 -41.78 -17.43 55.72
CA THR A 189 -41.84 -16.30 54.78
C THR A 189 -41.66 -16.82 53.36
N VAL A 190 -42.58 -16.44 52.47
CA VAL A 190 -42.52 -16.83 51.05
C VAL A 190 -41.67 -15.82 50.28
N TYR A 191 -40.55 -16.29 49.72
CA TYR A 191 -39.72 -15.50 48.82
C TYR A 191 -39.89 -15.94 47.38
N ARG A 192 -39.87 -14.99 46.43
CA ARG A 192 -39.82 -15.27 44.99
C ARG A 192 -38.58 -14.64 44.40
N TYR A 193 -37.82 -15.42 43.65
CA TYR A 193 -36.63 -14.96 42.94
C TYR A 193 -36.77 -15.17 41.44
N ARG A 194 -36.10 -14.30 40.69
CA ARG A 194 -36.02 -14.35 39.24
C ARG A 194 -34.59 -14.05 38.80
N VAL A 195 -34.04 -14.85 37.90
CA VAL A 195 -32.68 -14.69 37.36
C VAL A 195 -32.75 -14.55 35.85
N VAL A 196 -32.05 -13.57 35.32
CA VAL A 196 -31.84 -13.37 33.86
C VAL A 196 -30.35 -13.39 33.55
N ALA A 197 -30.00 -13.86 32.37
CA ALA A 197 -28.66 -13.70 31.81
C ALA A 197 -28.55 -12.38 31.05
N LEU A 198 -27.37 -11.78 31.11
CA LEU A 198 -26.99 -10.59 30.37
C LEU A 198 -25.91 -10.99 29.36
N ASP A 199 -26.06 -10.65 28.09
CA ASP A 199 -24.98 -10.84 27.11
C ASP A 199 -23.94 -9.70 27.15
N ASP A 200 -22.86 -9.86 26.40
CA ASP A 200 -21.74 -8.92 26.26
C ASP A 200 -22.15 -7.57 25.63
N THR A 201 -23.33 -7.52 25.01
CA THR A 201 -23.92 -6.34 24.34
C THR A 201 -25.04 -5.68 25.16
N GLY A 202 -25.23 -6.10 26.41
CA GLY A 202 -26.26 -5.57 27.30
C GLY A 202 -27.67 -6.13 27.03
N GLY A 203 -27.82 -7.12 26.14
CA GLY A 203 -29.07 -7.84 25.94
C GLY A 203 -29.48 -8.66 27.16
N ILE A 204 -30.78 -8.78 27.40
CA ILE A 204 -31.32 -9.48 28.58
C ILE A 204 -32.15 -10.69 28.14
N SER A 205 -31.80 -11.88 28.64
CA SER A 205 -32.47 -13.14 28.28
C SER A 205 -33.90 -13.21 28.85
N ALA A 206 -34.64 -14.26 28.49
CA ALA A 206 -35.79 -14.68 29.28
C ALA A 206 -35.35 -15.10 30.71
N SER A 207 -36.26 -15.02 31.67
CA SER A 207 -35.95 -15.23 33.09
C SER A 207 -36.30 -16.63 33.60
N ALA A 208 -35.46 -17.20 34.46
CA ALA A 208 -35.82 -18.32 35.33
C ALA A 208 -36.43 -17.79 36.64
N THR A 209 -37.42 -18.48 37.20
CA THR A 209 -38.08 -18.09 38.45
C THR A 209 -38.14 -19.24 39.46
N ILE A 210 -38.01 -18.93 40.74
CA ILE A 210 -38.17 -19.91 41.83
C ILE A 210 -38.93 -19.28 43.01
N THR A 211 -39.74 -20.10 43.68
CA THR A 211 -40.44 -19.72 44.91
C THR A 211 -39.90 -20.55 46.07
N VAL A 212 -39.58 -19.88 47.18
CA VAL A 212 -39.09 -20.48 48.43
C VAL A 212 -40.17 -20.31 49.48
N ASN A 213 -40.84 -21.41 49.86
CA ASN A 213 -41.99 -21.38 50.76
C ASN A 213 -41.61 -21.41 52.26
N ASN A 214 -40.38 -21.79 52.58
CA ASN A 214 -39.85 -21.98 53.95
C ASN A 214 -38.74 -20.98 54.28
N GLY A 215 -38.76 -19.81 53.67
CA GLY A 215 -37.70 -18.83 53.85
C GLY A 215 -37.62 -18.27 55.27
N PRO A 216 -36.45 -17.75 55.70
CA PRO A 216 -36.27 -17.16 57.01
C PRO A 216 -37.29 -16.05 57.31
N ALA A 217 -37.66 -15.87 58.58
CA ALA A 217 -38.51 -14.75 58.99
C ALA A 217 -37.84 -13.39 58.71
N VAL A 218 -36.50 -13.32 58.85
CA VAL A 218 -35.66 -12.16 58.55
C VAL A 218 -34.42 -12.65 57.80
N ILE A 219 -34.20 -12.11 56.60
CA ILE A 219 -32.96 -12.40 55.85
C ILE A 219 -31.78 -11.64 56.48
N SER A 220 -30.68 -12.36 56.70
CA SER A 220 -29.41 -11.88 57.28
C SER A 220 -28.24 -12.74 56.80
N PRO A 221 -26.98 -12.39 57.08
CA PRO A 221 -25.82 -13.26 56.80
C PRO A 221 -25.90 -14.65 57.43
N GLN A 222 -26.59 -14.78 58.57
CA GLN A 222 -26.79 -16.05 59.30
C GLN A 222 -27.99 -16.84 58.76
N ASN A 223 -29.08 -16.15 58.39
CA ASN A 223 -30.31 -16.74 57.85
C ASN A 223 -30.59 -16.20 56.44
N ALA A 224 -30.21 -16.94 55.40
CA ALA A 224 -30.16 -16.46 54.01
C ALA A 224 -30.83 -17.43 53.02
N VAL A 225 -31.08 -16.96 51.79
CA VAL A 225 -31.45 -17.84 50.67
C VAL A 225 -30.30 -17.92 49.68
N VAL A 226 -29.77 -19.12 49.48
CA VAL A 226 -28.71 -19.41 48.51
C VAL A 226 -29.37 -19.81 47.19
N LEU A 227 -29.07 -19.09 46.12
CA LEU A 227 -29.51 -19.38 44.76
C LEU A 227 -28.33 -19.92 43.94
N THR A 228 -28.58 -20.98 43.18
CA THR A 228 -27.63 -21.55 42.22
C THR A 228 -28.36 -21.91 40.94
N TRP A 229 -27.69 -21.78 39.80
CA TRP A 229 -28.22 -22.17 38.49
C TRP A 229 -27.10 -22.70 37.59
N SER A 230 -27.45 -23.25 36.43
CA SER A 230 -26.46 -23.63 35.42
C SER A 230 -26.00 -22.41 34.62
N PRO A 231 -24.70 -22.30 34.25
CA PRO A 231 -24.23 -21.27 33.33
C PRO A 231 -25.06 -21.25 32.04
N ALA A 232 -25.58 -20.08 31.67
CA ALA A 232 -26.26 -19.86 30.41
C ALA A 232 -25.23 -19.58 29.29
N ALA A 233 -25.45 -20.18 28.13
CA ALA A 233 -24.61 -19.92 26.95
C ALA A 233 -24.62 -18.42 26.58
N ASN A 234 -23.47 -17.88 26.24
CA ASN A 234 -23.24 -16.46 25.88
C ASN A 234 -23.62 -15.44 26.96
N ALA A 235 -23.77 -15.86 28.22
CA ALA A 235 -23.97 -14.94 29.33
C ALA A 235 -22.64 -14.32 29.78
N ALA A 236 -22.54 -13.00 29.73
CA ALA A 236 -21.45 -12.22 30.31
C ALA A 236 -21.68 -11.94 31.81
N ALA A 237 -22.94 -11.89 32.25
CA ALA A 237 -23.32 -11.72 33.65
C ALA A 237 -24.76 -12.21 33.90
N TYR A 238 -25.22 -12.13 35.15
CA TYR A 238 -26.59 -12.42 35.55
C TYR A 238 -27.14 -11.31 36.44
N ALA A 239 -28.42 -11.00 36.30
CA ALA A 239 -29.14 -10.13 37.22
C ALA A 239 -30.15 -10.94 38.03
N VAL A 240 -30.15 -10.74 39.35
CA VAL A 240 -31.03 -11.46 40.28
C VAL A 240 -32.04 -10.48 40.88
N TYR A 241 -33.31 -10.81 40.75
CA TYR A 241 -34.44 -10.08 41.29
C TYR A 241 -35.15 -10.92 42.35
N GLY A 242 -35.76 -10.30 43.36
CA GLY A 242 -36.60 -11.04 44.32
C GLY A 242 -37.05 -10.26 45.57
N ARG A 243 -37.12 -11.01 46.69
CA ARG A 243 -37.69 -10.75 48.04
C ARG A 243 -39.09 -11.32 48.24
N THR A 244 -40.09 -10.57 48.70
CA THR A 244 -41.42 -11.13 48.99
C THR A 244 -42.23 -11.33 47.70
N ALA A 245 -43.21 -12.23 47.75
CA ALA A 245 -44.00 -12.67 46.58
C ALA A 245 -44.62 -11.54 45.74
N ASP A 246 -44.86 -10.37 46.35
CA ASP A 246 -45.56 -9.21 45.77
C ASP A 246 -44.63 -8.01 45.45
N SER A 247 -43.31 -8.12 45.67
CA SER A 247 -42.34 -7.03 45.49
C SER A 247 -41.02 -7.52 44.89
N VAL A 248 -41.06 -8.02 43.65
CA VAL A 248 -39.85 -8.43 42.93
C VAL A 248 -39.02 -7.19 42.54
N LYS A 249 -37.85 -7.00 43.16
CA LYS A 249 -36.94 -5.88 42.85
C LYS A 249 -35.52 -6.39 42.56
N LEU A 250 -34.72 -5.62 41.83
CA LEU A 250 -33.33 -5.97 41.56
C LEU A 250 -32.52 -6.01 42.87
N LEU A 251 -31.86 -7.14 43.11
CA LEU A 251 -31.04 -7.37 44.30
C LEU A 251 -29.56 -7.24 43.99
N THR A 252 -29.11 -7.83 42.88
CA THR A 252 -27.70 -7.84 42.52
C THR A 252 -27.46 -8.13 41.05
N ARG A 253 -26.21 -7.92 40.62
CA ARG A 253 -25.62 -8.48 39.41
C ARG A 253 -24.43 -9.35 39.81
N VAL A 254 -24.31 -10.54 39.21
CA VAL A 254 -23.24 -11.49 39.49
C VAL A 254 -22.65 -12.03 38.18
N LEU A 255 -21.37 -12.35 38.18
CA LEU A 255 -20.71 -12.99 37.04
C LEU A 255 -20.87 -14.52 37.10
N ASN A 256 -20.87 -15.08 38.30
CA ASN A 256 -20.98 -16.52 38.53
C ASN A 256 -22.45 -16.94 38.66
N PRO A 257 -22.78 -18.20 38.34
CA PRO A 257 -24.16 -18.68 38.34
C PRO A 257 -24.66 -19.07 39.75
N ALA A 258 -24.27 -18.27 40.75
CA ALA A 258 -24.63 -18.47 42.14
C ALA A 258 -24.65 -17.13 42.87
N TRP A 259 -25.61 -16.96 43.78
CA TRP A 259 -25.70 -15.79 44.64
C TRP A 259 -26.42 -16.12 45.94
N THR A 260 -26.00 -15.51 47.05
CA THR A 260 -26.68 -15.66 48.35
C THR A 260 -27.37 -14.36 48.72
N ASP A 261 -28.69 -14.41 48.91
CA ASP A 261 -29.46 -13.33 49.48
C ASP A 261 -29.29 -13.30 51.00
N SER A 262 -28.34 -12.51 51.46
CA SER A 262 -28.06 -12.26 52.88
C SER A 262 -28.60 -10.91 53.37
N GLY A 263 -29.54 -10.30 52.63
CA GLY A 263 -30.20 -9.06 53.04
C GLY A 263 -29.58 -7.84 52.37
N ALA A 264 -29.08 -8.02 51.14
CA ALA A 264 -28.55 -6.92 50.32
C ALA A 264 -29.57 -5.76 50.26
N ALA A 265 -29.14 -4.53 50.01
CA ALA A 265 -30.08 -3.44 49.74
C ALA A 265 -30.72 -3.61 48.34
N VAL A 266 -31.92 -3.09 48.13
CA VAL A 266 -32.50 -3.02 46.78
C VAL A 266 -31.69 -1.98 46.00
N ARG A 267 -31.22 -2.33 44.81
CA ARG A 267 -30.48 -1.38 43.98
C ARG A 267 -31.43 -0.48 43.21
N SER A 268 -31.14 0.81 43.16
CA SER A 268 -31.93 1.84 42.46
C SER A 268 -31.57 2.00 40.98
N ASP A 269 -30.48 1.38 40.52
CA ASP A 269 -29.96 1.40 39.13
C ASP A 269 -30.68 0.40 38.20
N ALA A 270 -31.92 0.03 38.51
CA ALA A 270 -32.56 -1.14 37.95
C ALA A 270 -32.99 -0.97 36.49
N PRO A 271 -32.59 -1.87 35.56
CA PRO A 271 -33.41 -2.15 34.39
C PRO A 271 -34.77 -2.71 34.87
N SER A 272 -35.87 -2.23 34.29
CA SER A 272 -37.22 -2.74 34.56
C SER A 272 -37.23 -4.26 34.43
N ILE A 273 -38.03 -4.98 35.24
CA ILE A 273 -38.15 -6.45 35.15
C ILE A 273 -38.54 -6.81 33.71
N PRO A 274 -37.64 -7.31 32.86
CA PRO A 274 -37.94 -7.32 31.44
C PRO A 274 -38.25 -8.73 30.97
N ALA A 275 -39.31 -8.83 30.19
CA ALA A 275 -39.28 -9.74 29.08
C ALA A 275 -38.38 -9.11 28.01
N LEU A 276 -37.31 -9.81 27.59
CA LEU A 276 -36.43 -9.51 26.44
C LEU A 276 -36.33 -8.00 26.12
N LEU A 277 -35.46 -7.27 26.83
CA LEU A 277 -35.10 -5.92 26.38
C LEU A 277 -34.14 -6.02 25.19
N PRO A 278 -34.24 -5.10 24.23
CA PRO A 278 -33.32 -5.07 23.10
C PRO A 278 -31.88 -4.75 23.57
N SER A 279 -30.88 -5.34 22.89
CA SER A 279 -29.47 -4.99 23.08
C SER A 279 -29.06 -3.80 22.20
N SER A 280 -27.82 -3.33 22.34
CA SER A 280 -27.26 -2.23 21.51
C SER A 280 -27.00 -2.60 20.04
N GLY A 281 -27.45 -3.78 19.58
CA GLY A 281 -27.36 -4.23 18.19
C GLY A 281 -28.64 -4.00 17.39
N SER A 282 -28.67 -4.45 16.14
CA SER A 282 -29.86 -4.38 15.29
C SER A 282 -30.59 -5.66 15.06
N PHE A 283 -31.91 -5.53 15.01
CA PHE A 283 -32.77 -6.55 14.43
C PHE A 283 -32.81 -6.37 12.91
N VAL A 284 -32.40 -7.41 12.19
CA VAL A 284 -32.47 -7.45 10.73
C VAL A 284 -33.47 -8.53 10.33
N ALA A 285 -34.43 -8.16 9.48
CA ALA A 285 -35.40 -9.12 8.97
C ALA A 285 -35.85 -8.76 7.56
N ARG A 286 -36.30 -9.79 6.83
CA ARG A 286 -36.84 -9.62 5.48
C ARG A 286 -38.30 -9.23 5.54
N ILE A 287 -38.75 -8.37 4.63
CA ILE A 287 -40.17 -8.07 4.42
C ILE A 287 -40.78 -9.20 3.59
N ILE A 288 -41.77 -9.89 4.15
CA ILE A 288 -42.47 -11.02 3.51
C ILE A 288 -43.91 -10.68 3.12
N GLY A 289 -44.42 -9.52 3.53
CA GLY A 289 -45.74 -9.03 3.20
C GLY A 289 -45.90 -7.55 3.56
N GLY A 290 -46.90 -6.89 2.96
CA GLY A 290 -47.23 -5.49 3.26
C GLY A 290 -46.31 -4.44 2.65
N GLY A 291 -45.33 -4.82 1.82
CA GLY A 291 -44.48 -3.88 1.08
C GLY A 291 -45.29 -2.81 0.34
N GLY A 292 -44.82 -1.56 0.40
CA GLY A 292 -45.52 -0.39 -0.14
C GLY A 292 -46.68 0.10 0.74
N THR A 293 -46.79 -0.36 1.98
CA THR A 293 -47.79 0.09 2.97
C THR A 293 -47.11 0.53 4.27
N THR A 294 -47.89 0.92 5.27
CA THR A 294 -47.42 1.19 6.64
C THR A 294 -47.27 -0.06 7.49
N ASP A 295 -47.89 -1.17 7.12
CA ASP A 295 -47.98 -2.37 7.93
C ASP A 295 -47.21 -3.48 7.24
N LEU A 296 -45.96 -3.70 7.66
CA LEU A 296 -45.06 -4.68 7.09
C LEU A 296 -45.08 -5.97 7.91
N THR A 297 -45.12 -7.10 7.22
CA THR A 297 -44.89 -8.41 7.83
C THR A 297 -43.44 -8.82 7.59
N LEU A 298 -42.71 -9.12 8.67
CA LEU A 298 -41.31 -9.51 8.66
C LEU A 298 -41.12 -11.03 8.74
N SER A 299 -39.99 -11.54 8.26
CA SER A 299 -39.65 -12.97 8.27
C SER A 299 -39.34 -13.52 9.64
N ALA A 300 -38.99 -12.66 10.59
CA ALA A 300 -38.63 -13.02 11.95
C ALA A 300 -39.40 -12.16 12.95
N ALA A 301 -39.58 -12.70 14.15
CA ALA A 301 -40.14 -11.96 15.27
C ALA A 301 -39.06 -11.09 15.94
N SER A 302 -39.40 -9.83 16.22
CA SER A 302 -38.49 -8.87 16.85
C SER A 302 -38.72 -8.78 18.37
N PRO A 303 -37.69 -8.42 19.16
CA PRO A 303 -37.88 -7.76 20.45
C PRO A 303 -38.73 -6.48 20.29
N THR A 304 -39.34 -6.01 21.38
CA THR A 304 -40.12 -4.77 21.37
C THR A 304 -39.24 -3.59 20.95
N ALA A 305 -39.61 -2.91 19.87
CA ALA A 305 -38.99 -1.65 19.47
C ALA A 305 -40.10 -0.64 19.19
N VAL A 306 -40.08 0.49 19.90
CA VAL A 306 -41.10 1.54 19.78
C VAL A 306 -40.42 2.80 19.28
N ASN A 307 -40.97 3.40 18.23
CA ASN A 307 -40.45 4.61 17.60
C ASN A 307 -38.93 4.50 17.38
N LYS A 308 -38.51 3.48 16.63
CA LYS A 308 -37.13 3.32 16.17
C LYS A 308 -37.05 3.62 14.68
N TYR A 309 -35.94 4.15 14.22
CA TYR A 309 -35.69 4.28 12.79
C TYR A 309 -35.64 2.87 12.17
N VAL A 310 -36.44 2.68 11.13
CA VAL A 310 -36.41 1.52 10.25
C VAL A 310 -35.67 1.96 9.01
N GLU A 311 -34.60 1.24 8.70
CA GLU A 311 -33.71 1.52 7.58
C GLU A 311 -33.63 0.29 6.67
N HIS A 312 -33.27 0.46 5.40
CA HIS A 312 -32.93 -0.67 4.53
C HIS A 312 -31.62 -1.33 4.98
N ASP A 313 -31.48 -2.63 4.70
CA ASP A 313 -30.25 -3.39 4.87
C ASP A 313 -29.93 -4.18 3.60
N ASP A 314 -28.98 -3.72 2.81
CA ASP A 314 -28.61 -4.33 1.53
C ASP A 314 -27.47 -5.35 1.67
N THR A 315 -27.03 -5.66 2.89
CA THR A 315 -25.87 -6.51 3.17
C THR A 315 -26.04 -7.93 2.63
N LEU A 316 -27.12 -8.61 3.02
CA LEU A 316 -27.37 -9.99 2.58
C LEU A 316 -27.70 -10.09 1.08
N PRO A 317 -28.52 -9.20 0.50
CA PRO A 317 -28.72 -9.15 -0.95
C PRO A 317 -27.42 -9.01 -1.76
N LEU A 318 -26.52 -8.12 -1.35
CA LEU A 318 -25.20 -7.96 -1.97
C LEU A 318 -24.36 -9.25 -1.85
N ARG A 319 -24.29 -9.84 -0.66
CA ARG A 319 -23.56 -11.11 -0.45
C ARG A 319 -24.08 -12.24 -1.34
N ARG A 320 -25.40 -12.36 -1.49
CA ARG A 320 -26.01 -13.36 -2.39
C ARG A 320 -25.67 -13.11 -3.85
N ALA A 321 -25.72 -11.84 -4.30
CA ALA A 321 -25.33 -11.50 -5.66
C ALA A 321 -23.86 -11.85 -5.95
N PHE A 322 -22.93 -11.54 -5.04
CA PHE A 322 -21.52 -11.92 -5.18
C PHE A 322 -21.31 -13.44 -5.15
N ALA A 323 -22.01 -14.15 -4.26
CA ALA A 323 -21.92 -15.61 -4.19
C ALA A 323 -22.40 -16.29 -5.49
N THR A 324 -23.48 -15.80 -6.08
CA THR A 324 -23.98 -16.30 -7.37
C THR A 324 -23.06 -15.93 -8.52
N ALA A 325 -22.46 -14.73 -8.52
CA ALA A 325 -21.51 -14.34 -9.55
C ALA A 325 -20.25 -15.23 -9.55
N GLY A 326 -19.79 -15.64 -8.35
CA GLY A 326 -18.53 -16.36 -8.21
C GLY A 326 -17.38 -15.60 -8.86
N THR A 327 -16.30 -16.28 -9.24
CA THR A 327 -15.09 -15.66 -9.79
C THR A 327 -15.16 -15.25 -11.26
N THR A 328 -16.25 -15.58 -11.96
CA THR A 328 -16.41 -15.35 -13.41
C THR A 328 -17.53 -14.39 -13.75
N GLY A 329 -18.51 -14.20 -12.87
CA GLY A 329 -19.65 -13.33 -13.09
C GLY A 329 -19.37 -11.86 -12.77
N ASN A 330 -20.24 -10.99 -13.28
CA ASN A 330 -20.20 -9.56 -13.02
C ASN A 330 -21.38 -9.16 -12.13
N VAL A 331 -21.13 -8.32 -11.12
CA VAL A 331 -22.17 -7.73 -10.28
C VAL A 331 -22.31 -6.25 -10.63
N LYS A 332 -23.56 -5.78 -10.74
CA LYS A 332 -23.85 -4.39 -11.12
C LYS A 332 -24.83 -3.72 -10.17
N LEU A 333 -24.50 -2.50 -9.74
CA LEU A 333 -25.35 -1.63 -8.96
C LEU A 333 -25.96 -0.53 -9.83
N PRO A 334 -27.28 -0.55 -10.02
CA PRO A 334 -28.02 0.61 -10.53
C PRO A 334 -27.82 1.85 -9.65
N PRO A 335 -28.15 3.06 -10.15
CA PRO A 335 -28.08 4.29 -9.36
C PRO A 335 -28.90 4.17 -8.06
N GLY A 336 -28.29 4.51 -6.93
CA GLY A 336 -28.93 4.38 -5.62
C GLY A 336 -27.93 4.37 -4.48
N VAL A 337 -28.44 4.45 -3.25
CA VAL A 337 -27.62 4.35 -2.04
C VAL A 337 -27.99 3.08 -1.30
N TYR A 338 -27.01 2.23 -1.03
CA TYR A 338 -27.18 0.88 -0.51
C TYR A 338 -26.63 0.79 0.91
N PRO A 339 -27.46 0.81 1.96
CA PRO A 339 -26.98 0.67 3.33
C PRO A 339 -26.39 -0.72 3.58
N VAL A 340 -25.15 -0.77 4.04
CA VAL A 340 -24.42 -2.01 4.33
C VAL A 340 -23.95 -1.98 5.78
N TRP A 341 -24.27 -3.03 6.53
CA TRP A 341 -24.04 -3.10 7.97
C TRP A 341 -22.90 -4.04 8.36
N ASP A 342 -22.39 -4.81 7.40
CA ASP A 342 -21.30 -5.74 7.60
C ASP A 342 -20.51 -5.94 6.30
N THR A 343 -19.29 -6.47 6.41
CA THR A 343 -18.35 -6.59 5.28
C THR A 343 -18.95 -7.39 4.12
N ILE A 344 -18.75 -6.89 2.90
CA ILE A 344 -19.06 -7.60 1.67
C ILE A 344 -17.76 -8.18 1.11
N VAL A 345 -17.68 -9.50 0.96
CA VAL A 345 -16.56 -10.15 0.30
C VAL A 345 -16.80 -10.12 -1.20
N CYS A 346 -15.96 -9.41 -1.93
CA CYS A 346 -16.03 -9.34 -3.38
C CYS A 346 -15.33 -10.56 -3.97
N GLN A 347 -16.10 -11.39 -4.67
CA GLN A 347 -15.58 -12.55 -5.39
C GLN A 347 -15.83 -12.46 -6.89
N ALA A 348 -16.53 -11.42 -7.36
CA ALA A 348 -16.89 -11.24 -8.77
C ALA A 348 -15.68 -10.91 -9.65
N ALA A 349 -15.75 -11.27 -10.94
CA ALA A 349 -14.78 -10.82 -11.94
C ALA A 349 -14.83 -9.28 -12.11
N ALA A 350 -16.03 -8.70 -12.07
CA ALA A 350 -16.22 -7.26 -12.08
C ALA A 350 -17.34 -6.82 -11.12
N PHE A 351 -17.18 -5.62 -10.56
CA PHE A 351 -18.17 -4.94 -9.75
C PHE A 351 -18.36 -3.51 -10.25
N ALA A 352 -19.50 -3.23 -10.88
CA ALA A 352 -19.76 -1.96 -11.55
C ALA A 352 -20.91 -1.20 -10.91
N GLY A 353 -20.74 0.10 -10.69
CA GLY A 353 -21.79 1.04 -10.34
C GLY A 353 -22.23 1.86 -11.56
N GLU A 354 -23.52 2.11 -11.68
CA GLU A 354 -24.08 3.06 -12.65
C GLU A 354 -24.50 4.35 -11.95
N GLY A 355 -24.14 5.49 -12.53
CA GLY A 355 -24.45 6.80 -11.96
C GLY A 355 -23.91 6.96 -10.54
N GLU A 356 -24.74 7.44 -9.62
CA GLU A 356 -24.38 7.73 -8.22
C GLU A 356 -24.49 6.49 -7.29
N ALA A 357 -24.24 5.29 -7.80
CA ALA A 357 -24.33 4.04 -7.02
C ALA A 357 -23.34 4.05 -5.83
N THR A 358 -23.86 4.09 -4.61
CA THR A 358 -23.06 4.28 -3.38
C THR A 358 -23.37 3.22 -2.32
N LEU A 359 -22.35 2.53 -1.82
CA LEU A 359 -22.44 1.74 -0.59
C LEU A 359 -22.34 2.69 0.63
N LEU A 360 -23.34 2.66 1.50
CA LEU A 360 -23.36 3.43 2.75
C LEU A 360 -23.05 2.51 3.92
N PHE A 361 -21.80 2.50 4.38
CA PHE A 361 -21.31 1.55 5.39
C PHE A 361 -21.59 2.02 6.81
N LYS A 362 -22.23 1.17 7.63
CA LYS A 362 -22.75 1.53 8.97
C LYS A 362 -22.51 0.45 10.05
N PRO A 363 -21.34 -0.19 10.16
CA PRO A 363 -21.16 -1.35 11.05
C PRO A 363 -21.56 -1.07 12.52
N TYR A 364 -22.13 -2.07 13.19
CA TYR A 364 -22.61 -1.95 14.59
C TYR A 364 -21.51 -2.10 15.64
N ALA A 365 -20.48 -2.91 15.36
CA ALA A 365 -19.40 -3.17 16.30
C ALA A 365 -18.14 -2.40 15.89
N PRO A 366 -17.52 -1.64 16.80
CA PRO A 366 -16.32 -0.87 16.52
C PRO A 366 -15.11 -1.82 16.46
N TYR A 367 -14.84 -2.36 15.28
CA TYR A 367 -13.55 -3.00 14.98
C TYR A 367 -12.74 -2.04 14.14
N ASP A 368 -11.49 -1.83 14.54
CA ASP A 368 -10.63 -0.94 13.78
C ASP A 368 -10.35 -1.50 12.40
N LEU A 369 -10.47 -0.63 11.39
CA LEU A 369 -10.30 -0.89 9.98
C LEU A 369 -11.20 -2.02 9.44
N LYS A 370 -12.41 -2.16 9.98
CA LYS A 370 -13.41 -3.08 9.40
C LYS A 370 -13.76 -2.63 7.97
N PRO A 371 -13.60 -3.48 6.94
CA PRO A 371 -13.89 -3.08 5.56
C PRO A 371 -15.37 -3.13 5.22
N CYS A 372 -15.83 -2.16 4.42
CA CYS A 372 -17.10 -2.29 3.68
C CYS A 372 -16.98 -3.37 2.60
N LEU A 373 -15.92 -3.31 1.79
CA LEU A 373 -15.61 -4.26 0.72
C LEU A 373 -14.25 -4.92 0.96
N GLU A 374 -14.20 -6.25 1.00
CA GLU A 374 -12.95 -7.00 1.09
C GLU A 374 -12.70 -7.79 -0.22
N ILE A 375 -11.47 -7.68 -0.75
CA ILE A 375 -11.03 -8.39 -1.96
C ILE A 375 -9.79 -9.22 -1.60
N SER A 376 -9.88 -10.54 -1.72
CA SER A 376 -8.86 -11.46 -1.20
C SER A 376 -8.31 -12.50 -2.19
N GLN A 377 -9.09 -12.88 -3.21
CA GLN A 377 -8.76 -14.04 -4.06
C GLN A 377 -8.92 -13.79 -5.56
N THR A 378 -9.38 -12.61 -5.98
CA THR A 378 -9.75 -12.32 -7.37
C THR A 378 -9.09 -11.05 -7.89
N ASN A 379 -8.85 -11.00 -9.19
CA ASN A 379 -8.35 -9.81 -9.89
C ASN A 379 -9.54 -8.97 -10.36
N THR A 380 -10.39 -8.58 -9.41
CA THR A 380 -11.66 -7.92 -9.69
C THR A 380 -11.45 -6.54 -10.29
N VAL A 381 -12.25 -6.19 -11.29
CA VAL A 381 -12.37 -4.81 -11.81
C VAL A 381 -13.52 -4.11 -11.12
N VAL A 382 -13.24 -3.07 -10.34
CA VAL A 382 -14.24 -2.24 -9.66
C VAL A 382 -14.38 -0.92 -10.40
N THR A 383 -15.59 -0.56 -10.84
CA THR A 383 -15.82 0.64 -11.65
C THR A 383 -17.00 1.46 -11.15
N GLY A 384 -16.84 2.77 -10.97
CA GLY A 384 -17.95 3.70 -10.75
C GLY A 384 -18.74 3.49 -9.45
N ILE A 385 -18.11 2.93 -8.42
CA ILE A 385 -18.74 2.69 -7.11
C ILE A 385 -18.37 3.81 -6.13
N GLY A 386 -19.37 4.39 -5.49
CA GLY A 386 -19.22 5.21 -4.28
C GLY A 386 -19.18 4.35 -3.02
N ILE A 387 -18.34 4.69 -2.05
CA ILE A 387 -18.36 4.12 -0.69
C ILE A 387 -18.24 5.25 0.32
N GLY A 388 -19.22 5.36 1.21
CA GLY A 388 -19.22 6.36 2.28
C GLY A 388 -19.59 5.75 3.62
N SER A 389 -19.22 6.42 4.71
CA SER A 389 -19.74 6.06 6.03
C SER A 389 -21.10 6.68 6.29
N GLY A 390 -21.98 5.94 6.97
CA GLY A 390 -23.19 6.48 7.58
C GLY A 390 -23.10 6.65 9.09
N ARG A 391 -21.91 6.51 9.68
CA ARG A 391 -21.67 6.65 11.13
C ARG A 391 -20.46 7.51 11.50
N GLU A 392 -19.47 7.56 10.62
CA GLU A 392 -18.19 8.24 10.86
C GLU A 392 -18.13 9.53 10.05
N ALA A 393 -17.53 10.56 10.65
CA ALA A 393 -17.17 11.79 9.98
C ALA A 393 -15.96 12.39 10.69
N TYR A 394 -14.91 12.70 9.93
CA TYR A 394 -13.67 13.25 10.46
C TYR A 394 -13.59 14.72 10.06
N SER A 395 -13.48 15.61 11.04
CA SER A 395 -13.32 17.04 10.80
C SER A 395 -11.93 17.47 11.22
N LEU A 396 -11.24 18.22 10.36
CA LEU A 396 -9.95 18.80 10.67
C LEU A 396 -10.03 19.85 11.80
N ASN A 397 -11.08 20.67 11.78
CA ASN A 397 -11.22 21.81 12.71
C ASN A 397 -11.55 21.38 14.15
N ALA A 398 -11.98 20.14 14.35
CA ALA A 398 -12.31 19.56 15.65
C ALA A 398 -11.76 18.13 15.69
N PRO A 399 -10.45 17.97 15.98
CA PRO A 399 -9.73 16.72 15.81
C PRO A 399 -10.02 15.74 16.96
N THR A 400 -11.26 15.28 17.04
CA THR A 400 -11.69 14.23 17.99
C THR A 400 -11.12 12.86 17.64
N TRP A 401 -10.38 12.77 16.54
CA TRP A 401 -9.86 11.55 15.95
C TRP A 401 -8.40 11.27 16.26
N ALA A 402 -7.66 12.18 16.91
CA ALA A 402 -6.26 11.98 17.28
C ALA A 402 -5.97 12.31 18.75
N ASP A 403 -5.17 11.45 19.40
CA ASP A 403 -4.52 11.75 20.69
C ASP A 403 -3.25 12.60 20.47
N PRO A 404 -3.13 13.80 21.10
CA PRO A 404 -1.98 14.68 20.90
C PRO A 404 -0.63 14.10 21.35
N ALA A 405 -0.60 13.29 22.41
CA ALA A 405 0.63 12.72 22.93
C ALA A 405 1.15 11.61 22.01
N LEU A 406 0.26 10.75 21.52
CA LEU A 406 0.60 9.72 20.55
C LEU A 406 0.95 10.31 19.17
N PHE A 407 0.29 11.41 18.78
CA PHE A 407 0.65 12.17 17.58
C PHE A 407 2.07 12.72 17.66
N ALA A 408 2.45 13.32 18.80
CA ALA A 408 3.83 13.81 19.01
C ALA A 408 4.88 12.68 18.95
N ALA A 409 4.49 11.45 19.33
CA ALA A 409 5.32 10.26 19.19
C ALA A 409 5.27 9.61 17.79
N GLN A 410 4.52 10.19 16.84
CA GLN A 410 4.22 9.63 15.51
C GLN A 410 3.67 8.18 15.56
N ASN A 411 3.00 7.80 16.64
CA ASN A 411 2.42 6.47 16.82
C ASN A 411 1.06 6.40 16.09
N TYR A 412 0.83 5.32 15.32
CA TYR A 412 -0.44 5.06 14.64
C TYR A 412 -1.64 5.03 15.59
N ASP A 413 -1.44 4.53 16.81
CA ASP A 413 -2.47 4.41 17.85
C ASP A 413 -3.03 5.77 18.30
N MET A 414 -2.48 6.89 17.80
CA MET A 414 -3.11 8.20 17.93
C MET A 414 -4.55 8.21 17.41
N PHE A 415 -4.87 7.41 16.38
CA PHE A 415 -6.17 7.48 15.73
C PHE A 415 -7.26 6.71 16.46
N VAL A 416 -8.43 7.33 16.59
CA VAL A 416 -9.64 6.63 17.05
C VAL A 416 -9.97 5.41 16.18
N THR A 417 -10.68 4.44 16.75
CA THR A 417 -11.20 3.29 16.01
C THR A 417 -12.17 3.74 14.91
N GLY A 418 -12.05 3.16 13.72
CA GLY A 418 -12.98 3.42 12.63
C GLY A 418 -12.83 2.46 11.47
N SER A 419 -13.78 2.51 10.54
CA SER A 419 -13.93 1.55 9.45
C SER A 419 -13.08 1.93 8.24
N CYS A 420 -12.88 0.99 7.31
CA CYS A 420 -12.29 1.28 6.01
C CYS A 420 -13.26 0.98 4.85
N GLY A 421 -13.06 1.66 3.72
CA GLY A 421 -13.91 1.47 2.54
C GLY A 421 -13.61 0.14 1.87
N ILE A 422 -12.39 0.02 1.36
CA ILE A 422 -11.93 -1.17 0.65
C ILE A 422 -10.70 -1.72 1.36
N ARG A 423 -10.69 -3.03 1.61
CA ARG A 423 -9.49 -3.75 2.05
C ARG A 423 -9.09 -4.78 1.01
N ILE A 424 -7.81 -4.75 0.65
CA ILE A 424 -7.20 -5.70 -0.26
C ILE A 424 -6.25 -6.56 0.57
N VAL A 425 -6.43 -7.88 0.49
CA VAL A 425 -5.65 -8.86 1.26
C VAL A 425 -5.19 -10.01 0.37
N GLY A 426 -4.27 -10.82 0.88
CA GLY A 426 -3.79 -12.00 0.15
C GLY A 426 -3.09 -11.61 -1.15
N SER A 427 -3.23 -12.45 -2.17
CA SER A 427 -2.61 -12.26 -3.48
C SER A 427 -3.52 -11.55 -4.51
N ALA A 428 -4.58 -10.86 -4.07
CA ALA A 428 -5.51 -10.19 -4.96
C ALA A 428 -4.85 -9.02 -5.72
N ARG A 429 -5.12 -8.90 -7.02
CA ARG A 429 -4.59 -7.83 -7.89
C ARG A 429 -5.73 -7.05 -8.57
N PRO A 430 -6.61 -6.38 -7.80
CA PRO A 430 -7.76 -5.69 -8.36
C PRO A 430 -7.36 -4.40 -9.09
N SER A 431 -8.26 -3.92 -9.94
CA SER A 431 -8.17 -2.58 -10.53
C SER A 431 -9.43 -1.77 -10.24
N PHE A 432 -9.26 -0.48 -9.97
CA PHE A 432 -10.33 0.44 -9.61
C PHE A 432 -10.38 1.57 -10.64
N ARG A 433 -11.59 1.92 -11.09
CA ARG A 433 -11.83 2.99 -12.07
C ARG A 433 -12.97 3.88 -11.62
N GLY A 434 -12.75 5.19 -11.50
CA GLY A 434 -13.83 6.11 -11.10
C GLY A 434 -14.46 5.81 -9.74
N THR A 435 -13.75 5.08 -8.86
CA THR A 435 -14.24 4.69 -7.54
C THR A 435 -14.08 5.86 -6.59
N ARG A 436 -15.10 6.17 -5.79
CA ARG A 436 -15.13 7.32 -4.89
C ARG A 436 -15.34 6.86 -3.46
N ILE A 437 -14.43 7.19 -2.54
CA ILE A 437 -14.49 6.79 -1.14
C ILE A 437 -14.36 8.01 -0.24
N SER A 438 -15.19 8.11 0.80
CA SER A 438 -15.13 9.22 1.74
C SER A 438 -15.64 8.88 3.14
N SER A 439 -15.32 9.73 4.11
CA SER A 439 -15.89 9.71 5.48
C SER A 439 -15.62 8.43 6.29
N LEU A 440 -14.54 7.71 6.00
CA LEU A 440 -14.10 6.49 6.70
C LEU A 440 -12.72 6.71 7.32
N LYS A 441 -12.29 5.88 8.28
CA LYS A 441 -10.94 6.00 8.86
C LYS A 441 -9.86 5.85 7.77
N ALA A 442 -10.00 4.84 6.92
CA ALA A 442 -9.18 4.67 5.73
C ALA A 442 -10.06 4.49 4.50
N GLY A 443 -9.83 5.25 3.43
CA GLY A 443 -10.53 5.02 2.16
C GLY A 443 -10.20 3.63 1.62
N VAL A 444 -8.91 3.38 1.40
CA VAL A 444 -8.36 2.08 1.00
C VAL A 444 -7.35 1.60 2.02
N LEU A 445 -7.43 0.31 2.37
CA LEU A 445 -6.44 -0.41 3.15
C LEU A 445 -5.71 -1.43 2.26
N LEU A 446 -4.44 -1.18 1.99
CA LEU A 446 -3.53 -2.10 1.31
C LEU A 446 -2.87 -2.98 2.38
N ASP A 447 -3.39 -4.20 2.51
CA ASP A 447 -2.96 -5.22 3.48
C ASP A 447 -2.70 -6.55 2.74
N ASN A 448 -2.29 -6.43 1.49
CA ASN A 448 -2.08 -7.49 0.51
C ASN A 448 -0.61 -7.95 0.52
N ASP A 449 -0.43 -9.19 0.09
CA ASP A 449 0.85 -9.89 0.08
C ASP A 449 1.67 -9.61 -1.19
N VAL A 450 0.99 -9.22 -2.28
CA VAL A 450 1.57 -9.04 -3.61
C VAL A 450 1.00 -7.79 -4.26
N GLY A 451 1.82 -6.98 -4.95
CA GLY A 451 1.39 -5.74 -5.61
C GLY A 451 0.51 -5.96 -6.84
N HIS A 452 0.65 -5.07 -7.83
CA HIS A 452 -0.22 -4.96 -9.00
C HIS A 452 -1.66 -4.56 -8.66
N VAL A 453 -1.82 -3.58 -7.77
CA VAL A 453 -3.11 -2.93 -7.55
C VAL A 453 -3.12 -1.60 -8.30
N TYR A 454 -4.14 -1.40 -9.13
CA TYR A 454 -4.23 -0.25 -10.03
C TYR A 454 -5.43 0.62 -9.70
N PHE A 455 -5.23 1.93 -9.65
CA PHE A 455 -6.29 2.93 -9.44
C PHE A 455 -6.26 3.94 -10.59
N TYR A 456 -7.41 4.15 -11.22
CA TYR A 456 -7.59 5.09 -12.33
C TYR A 456 -8.74 6.04 -12.01
N ASP A 457 -8.49 7.34 -12.07
CA ASP A 457 -9.50 8.40 -11.90
C ASP A 457 -10.35 8.22 -10.64
N CYS A 458 -9.74 7.72 -9.56
CA CYS A 458 -10.42 7.44 -8.29
C CYS A 458 -10.29 8.61 -7.32
N MET A 459 -11.30 8.80 -6.47
CA MET A 459 -11.24 9.72 -5.32
C MET A 459 -11.13 8.88 -4.04
N LEU A 460 -9.98 8.90 -3.39
CA LEU A 460 -9.67 8.07 -2.24
C LEU A 460 -9.52 8.98 -1.01
N SER A 461 -10.55 9.01 -0.16
CA SER A 461 -10.62 9.91 0.99
C SER A 461 -11.13 9.25 2.26
N GLY A 462 -10.97 9.95 3.38
CA GLY A 462 -11.29 9.51 4.74
C GLY A 462 -10.63 10.42 5.78
N LEU A 463 -10.36 9.88 6.97
CA LEU A 463 -9.29 10.41 7.81
C LEU A 463 -7.93 10.23 7.10
N ILE A 464 -7.74 9.05 6.54
CA ILE A 464 -6.64 8.62 5.68
C ILE A 464 -7.23 8.23 4.32
N GLY A 465 -6.68 8.74 3.22
CA GLY A 465 -7.11 8.33 1.87
C GLY A 465 -6.74 6.87 1.56
N VAL A 466 -5.45 6.56 1.64
CA VAL A 466 -4.87 5.22 1.43
C VAL A 466 -3.96 4.88 2.59
N TYR A 467 -4.22 3.76 3.25
CA TYR A 467 -3.31 3.19 4.24
C TYR A 467 -2.60 1.97 3.66
N CYS A 468 -1.30 2.09 3.40
CA CYS A 468 -0.43 0.95 3.10
C CYS A 468 0.13 0.35 4.37
N ARG A 469 -0.52 -0.72 4.84
CA ARG A 469 -0.15 -1.42 6.07
C ARG A 469 0.89 -2.51 5.79
N ARG A 470 0.76 -3.20 4.65
CA ARG A 470 1.77 -4.13 4.14
C ARG A 470 2.23 -3.64 2.79
N ASN A 471 3.52 -3.37 2.68
CA ASN A 471 4.11 -2.93 1.43
C ASN A 471 4.45 -4.13 0.56
N SER A 472 3.79 -4.25 -0.59
CA SER A 472 4.13 -5.23 -1.61
C SER A 472 4.95 -4.65 -2.78
N GLY A 473 5.22 -3.34 -2.78
CA GLY A 473 6.20 -2.69 -3.65
C GLY A 473 5.76 -2.32 -5.09
N ASP A 474 4.52 -2.58 -5.49
CA ASP A 474 4.04 -2.32 -6.86
C ASP A 474 2.57 -1.85 -6.87
N TYR A 475 2.35 -0.57 -6.57
CA TYR A 475 1.04 0.08 -6.70
C TYR A 475 1.05 1.12 -7.81
N TYR A 476 -0.07 1.29 -8.50
CA TYR A 476 -0.18 2.25 -9.60
C TYR A 476 -1.42 3.13 -9.42
N PHE A 477 -1.21 4.44 -9.48
CA PHE A 477 -2.26 5.45 -9.39
C PHE A 477 -2.17 6.39 -10.58
N GLU A 478 -3.28 6.59 -11.28
CA GLU A 478 -3.36 7.54 -12.39
C GLU A 478 -4.61 8.39 -12.30
N GLY A 479 -4.48 9.72 -12.44
CA GLY A 479 -5.62 10.64 -12.45
C GLY A 479 -6.42 10.67 -11.14
N CYS A 480 -5.86 10.15 -10.04
CA CYS A 480 -6.57 10.01 -8.78
C CYS A 480 -6.46 11.26 -7.91
N ASP A 481 -7.48 11.49 -7.08
CA ASP A 481 -7.45 12.40 -5.95
C ASP A 481 -7.25 11.59 -4.66
N ILE A 482 -6.14 11.78 -3.96
CA ILE A 482 -5.83 11.07 -2.71
C ILE A 482 -5.69 12.09 -1.58
N THR A 483 -6.67 12.12 -0.68
CA THR A 483 -6.80 13.16 0.35
C THR A 483 -7.33 12.59 1.66
N GLY A 484 -7.35 13.38 2.74
CA GLY A 484 -7.96 12.98 4.00
C GLY A 484 -7.95 14.08 5.04
N ALA A 485 -8.79 13.94 6.07
CA ALA A 485 -8.83 14.90 7.19
C ALA A 485 -7.48 14.97 7.93
N PHE A 486 -6.66 13.92 7.86
CA PHE A 486 -5.28 13.92 8.34
C PHE A 486 -4.27 13.81 7.20
N CYS A 487 -4.41 12.77 6.34
CA CYS A 487 -3.49 12.62 5.22
C CYS A 487 -4.06 11.90 4.00
N GLY A 488 -3.43 12.10 2.85
CA GLY A 488 -3.68 11.34 1.64
C GLY A 488 -3.22 9.89 1.77
N VAL A 489 -1.91 9.67 1.91
CA VAL A 489 -1.31 8.34 2.08
C VAL A 489 -0.69 8.22 3.47
N LEU A 490 -1.07 7.17 4.18
CA LEU A 490 -0.39 6.72 5.39
C LEU A 490 0.30 5.38 5.12
N PHE A 491 1.48 5.18 5.70
CA PHE A 491 2.09 3.85 5.74
C PHE A 491 2.87 3.62 7.04
N GLY A 492 3.00 2.36 7.39
CA GLY A 492 3.58 1.92 8.65
C GLY A 492 5.02 1.44 8.56
N VAL A 493 5.41 0.69 9.59
CA VAL A 493 6.70 0.01 9.78
C VAL A 493 6.54 -1.48 10.08
N LYS A 494 5.30 -2.00 10.12
CA LYS A 494 5.02 -3.43 10.31
C LYS A 494 5.90 -4.32 9.41
N SER A 495 6.45 -5.35 10.03
CA SER A 495 7.24 -6.37 9.32
C SER A 495 6.34 -7.21 8.42
N TYR A 496 6.75 -7.35 7.16
CA TYR A 496 6.13 -8.22 6.18
C TYR A 496 7.17 -8.69 5.15
N ALA A 497 7.15 -9.98 4.78
CA ALA A 497 8.05 -10.55 3.76
C ALA A 497 9.55 -10.16 3.87
N ASN A 498 10.07 -10.10 5.11
CA ASN A 498 11.44 -9.70 5.47
C ASN A 498 11.77 -8.21 5.27
N HIS A 499 10.76 -7.34 5.19
CA HIS A 499 10.93 -5.89 5.19
C HIS A 499 10.00 -5.17 6.17
N ASN A 500 10.45 -4.03 6.70
CA ASN A 500 9.74 -3.26 7.72
C ASN A 500 9.03 -2.06 7.09
N GLY A 501 7.77 -2.25 6.69
CA GLY A 501 6.91 -1.21 6.13
C GLY A 501 7.25 -0.75 4.69
N GLY A 502 6.91 0.51 4.42
CA GLY A 502 7.19 1.22 3.15
C GLY A 502 5.98 1.47 2.26
N PHE A 503 6.19 2.24 1.20
CA PHE A 503 5.18 2.47 0.16
C PHE A 503 5.86 2.57 -1.21
N GLY A 504 5.69 1.53 -2.04
CA GLY A 504 6.21 1.49 -3.40
C GLY A 504 5.11 1.73 -4.43
N ALA A 505 5.13 2.87 -5.10
CA ALA A 505 4.05 3.24 -6.03
C ALA A 505 4.49 4.12 -7.19
N GLN A 506 3.83 3.97 -8.34
CA GLN A 506 3.87 4.94 -9.44
C GLN A 506 2.62 5.82 -9.37
N LEU A 507 2.84 7.14 -9.36
CA LEU A 507 1.78 8.14 -9.26
C LEU A 507 1.85 9.05 -10.49
N ASN A 508 0.87 8.93 -11.38
CA ASN A 508 0.78 9.65 -12.64
C ASN A 508 -0.40 10.62 -12.63
N ARG A 509 -0.15 11.94 -12.70
CA ARG A 509 -1.21 12.99 -12.63
C ARG A 509 -2.11 12.80 -11.40
N VAL A 510 -1.49 12.55 -10.25
CA VAL A 510 -2.22 12.34 -8.99
C VAL A 510 -2.27 13.66 -8.22
N HIS A 511 -3.45 14.01 -7.77
CA HIS A 511 -3.67 15.11 -6.87
C HIS A 511 -3.61 14.61 -5.42
N MET A 512 -2.74 15.21 -4.62
CA MET A 512 -2.51 14.83 -3.23
C MET A 512 -2.53 16.07 -2.35
N GLY A 513 -3.72 16.55 -2.01
CA GLY A 513 -3.88 17.86 -1.39
C GLY A 513 -4.98 17.95 -0.36
N PHE A 514 -5.35 19.18 -0.01
CA PHE A 514 -6.51 19.50 0.84
C PHE A 514 -6.49 18.71 2.16
N SER A 515 -5.30 18.59 2.74
CA SER A 515 -5.02 17.79 3.92
C SER A 515 -3.80 18.36 4.66
N PRO A 516 -3.68 18.09 5.97
CA PRO A 516 -2.47 18.40 6.71
C PRO A 516 -1.21 17.81 6.07
N TYR A 517 -1.27 16.53 5.69
CA TYR A 517 -0.16 15.83 5.07
C TYR A 517 -0.58 15.13 3.77
N SER A 518 0.18 15.25 2.68
CA SER A 518 -0.08 14.37 1.53
C SER A 518 0.35 12.95 1.83
N ILE A 519 1.53 12.77 2.43
CA ILE A 519 2.14 11.48 2.74
C ILE A 519 2.70 11.53 4.17
N TYR A 520 2.31 10.57 4.99
CA TYR A 520 2.72 10.46 6.38
C TYR A 520 3.15 9.02 6.73
N GLN A 521 4.29 8.87 7.38
CA GLN A 521 4.70 7.57 7.93
C GLN A 521 4.51 7.55 9.45
N ALA A 522 3.85 6.51 9.95
CA ALA A 522 3.58 6.32 11.38
C ALA A 522 4.25 5.05 11.91
N ILE A 523 4.50 5.02 13.21
CA ILE A 523 4.94 3.82 13.94
C ILE A 523 3.68 3.03 14.30
N ASP A 524 3.36 2.00 13.52
CA ASP A 524 2.27 1.05 13.78
C ASP A 524 2.76 -0.29 14.37
N ASP A 525 4.06 -0.35 14.66
CA ASP A 525 4.76 -1.43 15.36
C ASP A 525 6.02 -0.87 16.05
N ALA A 526 5.90 -0.58 17.35
CA ALA A 526 6.95 0.07 18.13
C ALA A 526 8.18 -0.84 18.34
N ASP A 527 7.98 -2.15 18.46
CA ASP A 527 9.05 -3.13 18.68
C ASP A 527 9.90 -3.28 17.42
N VAL A 528 9.25 -3.37 16.24
CA VAL A 528 9.93 -3.38 14.95
C VAL A 528 10.71 -2.08 14.74
N TYR A 529 10.09 -0.92 14.99
CA TYR A 529 10.79 0.36 14.82
C TYR A 529 11.96 0.55 15.78
N GLY A 530 11.79 0.14 17.04
CA GLY A 530 12.80 0.25 18.09
C GLY A 530 14.05 -0.57 17.78
N SER A 531 13.86 -1.81 17.32
CA SER A 531 14.93 -2.77 17.05
C SER A 531 15.62 -2.57 15.69
N ALA A 532 14.92 -2.06 14.67
CA ALA A 532 15.48 -1.90 13.34
C ALA A 532 16.47 -0.72 13.25
N SER A 533 17.58 -0.91 12.53
CA SER A 533 18.51 0.16 12.16
C SER A 533 17.89 1.11 11.12
N THR A 534 17.12 0.55 10.19
CA THR A 534 16.39 1.25 9.14
C THR A 534 15.02 0.61 8.94
N VAL A 535 14.05 1.40 8.49
CA VAL A 535 12.73 0.94 8.02
C VAL A 535 12.53 1.41 6.59
N ILE A 536 11.66 0.75 5.82
CA ILE A 536 11.44 1.14 4.43
C ILE A 536 10.54 2.38 4.40
N GLY A 537 10.96 3.35 3.60
CA GLY A 537 10.24 4.58 3.31
C GLY A 537 9.51 4.53 1.97
N LEU A 538 9.64 5.61 1.22
CA LEU A 538 9.06 5.75 -0.11
C LEU A 538 9.94 5.07 -1.16
N SER A 539 9.34 4.25 -2.02
CA SER A 539 9.95 3.74 -3.25
C SER A 539 9.08 4.13 -4.44
N CYS A 540 8.99 5.43 -4.71
CA CYS A 540 7.97 5.98 -5.60
C CYS A 540 8.52 6.62 -6.87
N ILE A 541 7.70 6.56 -7.92
CA ILE A 541 7.85 7.39 -9.13
C ILE A 541 6.71 8.39 -9.13
N PHE A 542 7.04 9.68 -9.02
CA PHE A 542 6.08 10.78 -9.09
C PHE A 542 6.16 11.39 -10.47
N ASN A 543 5.06 11.36 -11.21
CA ASN A 543 4.96 11.97 -12.51
C ASN A 543 3.80 12.95 -12.51
N THR A 544 4.12 14.25 -12.41
CA THR A 544 3.11 15.31 -12.32
C THR A 544 2.17 15.10 -11.12
N VAL A 545 2.75 14.81 -9.95
CA VAL A 545 1.99 14.79 -8.68
C VAL A 545 1.81 16.23 -8.21
N GLN A 546 0.63 16.57 -7.69
CA GLN A 546 0.32 17.90 -7.18
C GLN A 546 0.00 17.85 -5.69
N HIS A 547 0.85 18.48 -4.89
CA HIS A 547 0.67 18.69 -3.46
C HIS A 547 -0.06 20.02 -3.19
N GLU A 548 -1.37 20.05 -3.38
CA GLU A 548 -2.15 21.29 -3.32
C GLU A 548 -2.75 21.55 -1.93
N GLN A 549 -2.66 22.78 -1.43
CA GLN A 549 -3.28 23.22 -0.17
C GLN A 549 -2.86 22.37 1.03
N ILE A 550 -1.55 22.20 1.18
CA ILE A 550 -0.95 21.40 2.24
C ILE A 550 -0.91 22.18 3.54
N GLY A 551 -1.44 21.56 4.59
CA GLY A 551 -1.51 22.16 5.92
C GLY A 551 -0.21 22.20 6.69
N GLU A 552 0.59 21.13 6.60
CA GLU A 552 1.78 20.93 7.43
C GLU A 552 3.01 20.50 6.64
N ALA A 553 2.95 19.39 5.91
CA ALA A 553 4.04 18.94 5.04
C ALA A 553 3.51 18.03 3.94
N ALA A 554 4.05 18.16 2.72
CA ALA A 554 3.71 17.22 1.65
C ALA A 554 4.17 15.81 2.02
N ILE A 555 5.36 15.68 2.59
CA ILE A 555 5.94 14.40 2.99
C ILE A 555 6.46 14.48 4.43
N LYS A 556 6.00 13.59 5.31
CA LYS A 556 6.53 13.45 6.67
C LYS A 556 6.90 12.00 6.96
N LEU A 557 8.20 11.68 6.86
CA LEU A 557 8.72 10.33 7.11
C LEU A 557 9.42 10.22 8.47
N LEU A 558 9.59 8.98 8.94
CA LEU A 558 10.32 8.67 10.17
C LEU A 558 11.84 8.85 9.96
N PRO A 559 12.61 9.21 11.00
CA PRO A 559 14.07 9.41 10.88
C PRO A 559 14.86 8.21 10.33
N LYS A 560 14.44 6.98 10.66
CA LYS A 560 15.05 5.73 10.17
C LYS A 560 14.55 5.29 8.78
N SER A 561 13.68 6.08 8.15
CA SER A 561 12.98 5.71 6.92
C SER A 561 13.87 5.86 5.69
N GLU A 562 14.26 4.75 5.09
CA GLU A 562 15.07 4.72 3.87
C GLU A 562 14.18 4.85 2.63
N SER A 563 14.34 5.96 1.91
CA SER A 563 13.54 6.32 0.75
C SER A 563 14.37 6.46 -0.51
N LYS A 564 13.78 6.02 -1.62
CA LYS A 564 14.26 6.18 -3.00
C LYS A 564 13.15 6.74 -3.86
N MET A 565 13.39 7.88 -4.49
CA MET A 565 12.35 8.57 -5.26
C MET A 565 12.84 8.95 -6.65
N ARG A 566 11.92 8.91 -7.61
CA ARG A 566 12.10 9.54 -8.93
C ARG A 566 10.97 10.51 -9.15
N VAL A 567 11.29 11.75 -9.49
CA VAL A 567 10.29 12.80 -9.72
C VAL A 567 10.44 13.32 -11.14
N THR A 568 9.35 13.32 -11.90
CA THR A 568 9.26 13.90 -13.23
C THR A 568 8.16 14.97 -13.25
N GLY A 569 8.49 16.17 -13.74
CA GLY A 569 7.57 17.31 -13.81
C GLY A 569 7.51 18.19 -12.55
N GLY A 570 8.03 17.72 -11.41
CA GLY A 570 8.07 18.47 -10.14
C GLY A 570 7.10 17.94 -9.07
N PHE A 571 7.00 18.64 -7.94
CA PHE A 571 6.14 18.29 -6.79
C PHE A 571 4.79 19.01 -6.77
N GLY A 572 4.63 20.16 -7.43
CA GLY A 572 3.32 20.82 -7.45
C GLY A 572 2.82 21.33 -6.10
N LEU A 573 3.69 21.97 -5.30
CA LEU A 573 3.35 22.37 -3.93
C LEU A 573 2.63 23.73 -3.82
N SER A 574 1.47 23.75 -3.17
CA SER A 574 0.88 24.96 -2.61
C SER A 574 0.58 24.80 -1.12
N TRP A 575 0.98 25.80 -0.33
CA TRP A 575 0.72 25.85 1.10
C TRP A 575 -0.72 26.30 1.37
N SER A 576 -1.36 25.65 2.33
CA SER A 576 -2.62 26.13 2.91
C SER A 576 -2.37 27.27 3.89
N LEU A 577 -3.42 28.04 4.19
CA LEU A 577 -3.39 29.07 5.23
C LEU A 577 -3.02 28.44 6.59
N HIS A 578 -2.05 29.05 7.27
CA HIS A 578 -1.57 28.62 8.59
C HIS A 578 -2.32 29.26 9.76
N THR A 579 -3.24 30.19 9.48
CA THR A 579 -4.13 30.84 10.46
C THR A 579 -5.59 30.52 10.19
N TYR A 580 -6.35 30.20 11.24
CA TYR A 580 -7.80 30.04 11.17
C TYR A 580 -8.50 31.40 11.17
N SER A 581 -8.62 32.03 10.01
CA SER A 581 -9.49 33.20 9.84
C SER A 581 -10.93 32.72 9.63
N SER A 582 -11.65 32.48 10.74
CA SER A 582 -13.06 32.06 10.81
C SER A 582 -13.35 30.59 10.39
N PRO A 583 -14.25 29.88 11.10
CA PRO A 583 -14.60 28.46 10.86
C PRO A 583 -15.29 28.15 9.52
N ARG A 584 -15.37 29.11 8.58
CA ARG A 584 -16.13 29.00 7.32
C ARG A 584 -15.33 29.15 6.04
N GLN A 585 -14.00 29.27 6.07
CA GLN A 585 -13.21 29.31 4.83
C GLN A 585 -12.66 27.93 4.45
N GLY A 586 -13.07 27.43 3.28
CA GLY A 586 -12.80 26.07 2.79
C GLY A 586 -11.37 25.78 2.30
N TRP A 587 -10.39 26.59 2.70
CA TRP A 587 -8.99 26.51 2.23
C TRP A 587 -7.98 26.41 3.39
N GLN A 588 -8.44 26.03 4.59
CA GLN A 588 -7.63 25.92 5.81
C GLN A 588 -7.40 24.44 6.14
N PHE A 589 -6.19 23.95 5.89
CA PHE A 589 -5.80 22.55 6.03
C PHE A 589 -4.67 22.31 7.03
N ALA A 590 -4.13 23.37 7.64
CA ALA A 590 -3.21 23.25 8.77
C ALA A 590 -3.87 22.50 9.94
N LEU A 591 -3.06 21.83 10.77
CA LEU A 591 -3.53 21.18 11.98
C LEU A 591 -3.91 22.22 13.04
N PRO A 592 -4.95 21.95 13.85
CA PRO A 592 -5.39 22.87 14.89
C PRO A 592 -4.37 22.98 16.03
N ASP A 593 -4.43 24.08 16.80
CA ASP A 593 -3.46 24.37 17.88
C ASP A 593 -3.40 23.27 18.95
N SER A 594 -4.48 22.48 19.09
CA SER A 594 -4.53 21.33 20.01
C SER A 594 -3.63 20.17 19.61
N LEU A 595 -3.24 20.06 18.34
CA LEU A 595 -2.30 19.06 17.83
C LEU A 595 -0.96 19.69 17.44
N MET A 596 -0.98 20.86 16.82
CA MET A 596 0.21 21.57 16.34
C MET A 596 0.10 23.06 16.63
N PRO A 597 0.90 23.59 17.58
CA PRO A 597 0.97 25.02 17.86
C PRO A 597 1.39 25.84 16.62
N ALA A 598 0.87 27.05 16.48
CA ALA A 598 1.10 27.91 15.32
C ALA A 598 2.59 28.19 14.99
N ASP A 599 3.47 28.24 15.99
CA ASP A 599 4.92 28.43 15.84
C ASP A 599 5.67 27.15 15.42
N LYS A 600 4.96 26.02 15.32
CA LYS A 600 5.48 24.72 14.87
C LYS A 600 4.85 24.24 13.57
N ARG A 601 3.89 24.98 13.01
CA ARG A 601 3.27 24.65 11.74
C ARG A 601 4.21 24.84 10.55
N GLN A 602 4.05 24.00 9.53
CA GLN A 602 4.69 24.17 8.22
C GLN A 602 6.21 24.37 8.27
N GLN A 603 6.91 23.66 9.18
CA GLN A 603 8.35 23.83 9.36
C GLN A 603 9.16 23.49 8.10
N TYR A 604 8.79 22.39 7.45
CA TYR A 604 9.38 21.96 6.18
C TYR A 604 8.30 21.35 5.30
N ALA A 605 8.38 21.58 3.98
CA ALA A 605 7.50 20.94 3.01
C ALA A 605 7.72 19.42 2.93
N ALA A 606 8.94 18.94 3.17
CA ALA A 606 9.24 17.53 3.25
C ALA A 606 10.23 17.19 4.38
N TRP A 607 10.00 16.05 5.03
CA TRP A 607 10.90 15.43 5.99
C TRP A 607 11.26 14.03 5.51
N PHE A 608 12.53 13.82 5.22
CA PHE A 608 13.09 12.52 4.88
C PHE A 608 13.96 12.01 6.01
N GLY A 609 13.87 10.71 6.30
CA GLY A 609 14.83 10.02 7.16
C GLY A 609 16.15 9.86 6.43
N ILE A 610 16.30 8.73 5.76
CA ILE A 610 17.47 8.41 4.94
C ILE A 610 17.07 8.53 3.47
N LEU A 611 17.69 9.45 2.74
CA LEU A 611 17.45 9.60 1.30
C LEU A 611 18.60 8.96 0.51
N ARG A 612 18.24 8.09 -0.44
CA ARG A 612 19.20 7.40 -1.31
C ARG A 612 18.71 7.30 -2.75
N ASP A 613 19.64 7.15 -3.68
CA ASP A 613 19.47 6.88 -5.10
C ASP A 613 18.30 7.65 -5.73
N SER A 614 18.14 8.92 -5.34
CA SER A 614 16.96 9.72 -5.65
C SER A 614 17.25 10.74 -6.75
N ASP A 615 16.31 10.85 -7.68
CA ASP A 615 16.36 11.75 -8.83
C ASP A 615 15.20 12.72 -8.72
N ILE A 616 15.48 13.92 -8.19
CA ILE A 616 14.49 14.95 -7.87
C ILE A 616 14.91 16.25 -8.57
N PRO A 617 14.83 16.30 -9.91
CA PRO A 617 15.22 17.47 -10.68
C PRO A 617 14.24 18.62 -10.42
N ARG A 618 14.65 19.83 -10.80
CA ARG A 618 13.78 21.01 -10.78
C ARG A 618 12.51 20.76 -11.59
N GLY A 619 11.37 21.01 -10.96
CA GLY A 619 10.06 20.87 -11.57
C GLY A 619 9.86 21.90 -12.67
N SER A 620 9.81 21.44 -13.91
CA SER A 620 9.52 22.26 -15.09
C SER A 620 8.03 22.45 -15.36
N VAL A 621 7.15 21.63 -14.75
CA VAL A 621 5.71 21.61 -15.02
C VAL A 621 4.90 22.02 -13.80
N THR A 622 5.08 21.36 -12.66
CA THR A 622 4.32 21.60 -11.44
C THR A 622 5.11 22.41 -10.39
N GLY A 623 6.43 22.57 -10.58
CA GLY A 623 7.30 23.35 -9.70
C GLY A 623 7.90 22.56 -8.53
N ASN A 624 8.65 23.26 -7.68
CA ASN A 624 9.48 22.67 -6.61
C ASN A 624 8.79 22.68 -5.24
N LEU A 625 9.35 21.94 -4.28
CA LEU A 625 9.09 22.22 -2.87
C LEU A 625 9.67 23.58 -2.48
N ARG A 626 8.98 24.31 -1.62
CA ARG A 626 9.34 25.69 -1.25
C ARG A 626 9.08 25.96 0.22
N LEU A 627 9.87 26.86 0.78
CA LEU A 627 9.68 27.40 2.14
C LEU A 627 8.27 27.98 2.30
N SER A 628 7.67 27.80 3.48
CA SER A 628 6.39 28.41 3.85
C SER A 628 6.56 29.85 4.34
N SER A 629 5.50 30.65 4.28
CA SER A 629 5.42 31.96 4.94
C SER A 629 4.91 31.89 6.40
N ALA A 630 4.62 30.70 6.93
CA ALA A 630 4.14 30.52 8.29
C ALA A 630 5.23 30.89 9.33
N PRO A 631 4.86 31.34 10.54
CA PRO A 631 5.82 31.69 11.59
C PRO A 631 6.79 30.56 11.98
N GLY A 632 6.34 29.30 11.85
CA GLY A 632 7.13 28.12 12.17
C GLY A 632 8.03 27.61 11.05
N ALA A 633 8.03 28.25 9.87
CA ALA A 633 8.77 27.80 8.70
C ALA A 633 10.29 27.84 8.92
N LEU A 634 10.98 26.74 8.60
CA LEU A 634 12.43 26.57 8.77
C LEU A 634 13.15 26.28 7.44
N GLY A 635 12.50 25.61 6.49
CA GLY A 635 13.10 25.26 5.20
C GLY A 635 12.08 24.69 4.21
N SER A 636 12.54 24.32 3.01
CA SER A 636 11.76 23.52 2.07
C SER A 636 11.80 22.05 2.47
N THR A 637 12.98 21.52 2.81
CA THR A 637 13.16 20.10 3.09
C THR A 637 14.14 19.86 4.22
N ARG A 638 13.89 18.84 5.03
CA ARG A 638 14.86 18.30 5.99
C ARG A 638 15.16 16.84 5.67
N ILE A 639 16.45 16.49 5.64
CA ILE A 639 16.96 15.14 5.39
C ILE A 639 17.84 14.75 6.58
N GLU A 640 17.44 13.73 7.35
CA GLU A 640 18.24 13.28 8.51
C GLU A 640 19.58 12.67 8.06
N LYS A 641 19.57 11.90 6.96
CA LYS A 641 20.78 11.35 6.35
C LYS A 641 20.70 11.30 4.83
N LEU A 642 21.67 11.88 4.13
CA LEU A 642 21.85 11.69 2.68
C LEU A 642 22.86 10.56 2.44
N ALA A 643 22.37 9.40 2.00
CA ALA A 643 23.16 8.17 1.91
C ALA A 643 23.93 8.00 0.59
N THR A 644 23.49 8.68 -0.46
CA THR A 644 24.11 8.62 -1.79
C THR A 644 24.00 9.99 -2.46
N THR A 645 24.88 10.29 -3.41
CA THR A 645 24.70 11.45 -4.30
C THR A 645 23.36 11.34 -5.05
N SER A 646 22.58 12.41 -5.07
CA SER A 646 21.21 12.45 -5.60
C SER A 646 20.94 13.83 -6.20
N ASP A 647 20.07 13.92 -7.21
CA ASP A 647 19.57 15.23 -7.68
C ASP A 647 18.53 15.71 -6.68
N LEU A 648 18.76 16.89 -6.10
CA LEU A 648 17.92 17.51 -5.06
C LEU A 648 17.32 18.85 -5.51
N ASP A 649 17.47 19.24 -6.78
CA ASP A 649 17.11 20.58 -7.26
C ASP A 649 15.60 20.89 -7.08
N GLY A 650 14.75 19.87 -7.22
CA GLY A 650 13.31 19.94 -6.96
C GLY A 650 12.93 20.13 -5.48
N LEU A 651 13.87 19.92 -4.56
CA LEU A 651 13.74 20.20 -3.13
C LEU A 651 14.10 21.64 -2.77
N THR A 652 14.59 22.44 -3.73
CA THR A 652 15.12 23.79 -3.55
C THR A 652 16.29 23.80 -2.56
N PRO A 653 17.52 23.49 -3.01
CA PRO A 653 18.63 23.19 -2.12
C PRO A 653 19.04 24.31 -1.17
N ASP A 654 18.85 25.58 -1.55
CA ASP A 654 19.09 26.76 -0.69
C ASP A 654 18.26 26.76 0.60
N TYR A 655 17.12 26.06 0.60
CA TYR A 655 16.25 25.90 1.76
C TYR A 655 16.21 24.44 2.27
N THR A 656 17.11 23.58 1.79
CA THR A 656 17.19 22.18 2.20
C THR A 656 18.24 21.99 3.29
N THR A 657 17.84 21.40 4.41
CA THR A 657 18.74 21.02 5.51
C THR A 657 19.11 19.55 5.42
N VAL A 658 20.39 19.24 5.24
CA VAL A 658 20.95 17.89 5.35
C VAL A 658 21.66 17.77 6.70
N VAL A 659 21.12 16.96 7.62
CA VAL A 659 21.65 16.83 8.98
C VAL A 659 22.96 16.02 8.98
N THR A 660 22.97 14.87 8.29
CA THR A 660 24.16 14.05 8.08
C THR A 660 24.26 13.54 6.65
N LYS A 661 25.45 13.16 6.18
CA LYS A 661 25.66 12.52 4.88
C LYS A 661 26.72 11.44 4.95
N GLU A 662 26.65 10.46 4.04
CA GLU A 662 27.73 9.49 3.88
C GLU A 662 29.03 10.16 3.36
N PRO A 663 30.22 9.64 3.73
CA PRO A 663 31.47 10.11 3.17
C PRO A 663 31.43 10.10 1.64
N TYR A 664 31.97 11.15 1.01
CA TYR A 664 32.02 11.31 -0.46
C TYR A 664 30.67 11.57 -1.16
N VAL A 665 29.55 11.66 -0.44
CA VAL A 665 28.29 12.15 -1.01
C VAL A 665 28.37 13.65 -1.27
N GLU A 666 28.00 14.05 -2.48
CA GLU A 666 27.92 15.45 -2.91
C GLU A 666 26.52 16.01 -2.64
N ILE A 667 26.48 17.29 -2.24
CA ILE A 667 25.24 18.04 -2.02
C ILE A 667 25.14 19.04 -3.18
N ASN A 668 23.93 19.27 -3.70
CA ASN A 668 23.61 20.34 -4.67
C ASN A 668 24.11 20.10 -6.10
N LEU A 669 23.81 18.95 -6.70
CA LEU A 669 23.97 18.75 -8.13
C LEU A 669 22.61 18.77 -8.82
N ASN A 670 22.40 19.68 -9.75
CA ASN A 670 21.31 19.55 -10.72
C ASN A 670 21.66 18.47 -11.76
N ALA A 671 20.66 17.92 -12.45
CA ALA A 671 20.84 16.91 -13.50
C ALA A 671 21.92 17.27 -14.54
N GLY A 672 22.03 18.55 -14.91
CA GLY A 672 23.06 19.03 -15.83
C GLY A 672 24.47 18.92 -15.26
N THR A 673 24.64 19.24 -13.98
CA THR A 673 25.91 19.14 -13.26
C THR A 673 26.26 17.67 -12.97
N LEU A 674 25.28 16.83 -12.61
CA LEU A 674 25.45 15.37 -12.49
C LEU A 674 25.87 14.73 -13.81
N TYR A 675 25.18 15.09 -14.90
CA TYR A 675 25.51 14.58 -16.23
C TYR A 675 26.89 15.07 -16.66
N ARG A 676 27.20 16.35 -16.45
CA ARG A 676 28.51 16.94 -16.75
C ARG A 676 29.60 16.29 -15.91
N ASP A 677 29.38 16.07 -14.62
CA ASP A 677 30.36 15.46 -13.71
C ASP A 677 30.56 13.97 -14.01
N ARG A 678 29.49 13.23 -14.33
CA ARG A 678 29.59 11.85 -14.81
C ARG A 678 30.32 11.76 -16.14
N THR A 679 29.97 12.62 -17.09
CA THR A 679 30.66 12.74 -18.39
C THR A 679 32.12 13.11 -18.15
N ASN A 680 32.43 14.03 -17.24
CA ASN A 680 33.79 14.42 -16.89
C ASN A 680 34.56 13.29 -16.21
N ARG A 681 33.98 12.51 -15.28
CA ARG A 681 34.64 11.34 -14.68
C ARG A 681 34.90 10.23 -15.70
N VAL A 682 34.02 10.09 -16.70
CA VAL A 682 34.13 9.08 -17.75
C VAL A 682 35.13 9.50 -18.84
N PHE A 683 35.16 10.78 -19.22
CA PHE A 683 35.97 11.28 -20.33
C PHE A 683 37.25 12.02 -19.90
N ASN A 684 37.35 12.46 -18.64
CA ASN A 684 38.49 13.18 -18.05
C ASN A 684 38.78 12.74 -16.59
N PRO A 685 39.01 11.44 -16.30
CA PRO A 685 39.37 11.04 -14.95
C PRO A 685 40.72 11.65 -14.56
N VAL A 686 40.80 12.36 -13.42
CA VAL A 686 42.08 12.81 -12.85
C VAL A 686 42.66 11.66 -12.03
N GLY A 687 43.60 10.93 -12.62
CA GLY A 687 44.32 9.86 -11.94
C GLY A 687 45.35 10.39 -10.95
N ARG A 688 45.72 9.56 -9.97
CA ARG A 688 46.94 9.81 -9.17
C ARG A 688 48.15 9.87 -10.11
N GLY A 689 49.13 10.70 -9.77
CA GLY A 689 50.29 10.95 -10.61
C GLY A 689 51.04 9.68 -11.02
N ASN A 690 51.68 9.73 -12.20
CA ASN A 690 52.48 8.61 -12.70
C ASN A 690 53.65 8.34 -11.74
N LEU A 691 53.72 7.11 -11.24
CA LEU A 691 54.74 6.65 -10.30
C LEU A 691 56.07 6.38 -10.99
N LEU A 692 56.21 6.52 -12.31
CA LEU A 692 57.48 6.30 -13.02
C LEU A 692 58.30 7.59 -13.14
N GLN A 693 59.62 7.48 -13.03
CA GLN A 693 60.52 8.63 -13.20
C GLN A 693 60.74 8.93 -14.68
N ASN A 694 60.22 10.08 -15.15
CA ASN A 694 60.42 10.61 -16.50
C ASN A 694 60.25 9.55 -17.63
N PRO A 695 59.10 8.87 -17.71
CA PRO A 695 58.90 7.73 -18.62
C PRO A 695 58.96 8.08 -20.11
N GLU A 696 58.96 9.36 -20.47
CA GLU A 696 59.13 9.79 -21.85
C GLU A 696 60.59 10.11 -22.21
N ASN A 697 61.51 10.09 -21.24
CA ASN A 697 62.93 10.28 -21.48
C ASN A 697 63.63 8.93 -21.67
N PRO A 698 64.22 8.63 -22.85
CA PRO A 698 64.94 7.38 -23.08
C PRO A 698 66.05 7.11 -22.04
N ALA A 699 66.68 8.15 -21.50
CA ALA A 699 67.76 8.04 -20.52
C ALA A 699 67.29 7.55 -19.13
N SER A 700 65.98 7.59 -18.85
CA SER A 700 65.40 7.11 -17.59
C SER A 700 65.22 5.58 -17.55
N TYR A 701 65.53 4.90 -18.66
CA TYR A 701 65.42 3.46 -18.77
C TYR A 701 66.78 2.76 -18.74
N LYS A 702 66.85 1.66 -18.00
CA LYS A 702 67.91 0.67 -18.16
C LYS A 702 67.53 -0.27 -19.31
N VAL A 703 68.39 -0.38 -20.31
CA VAL A 703 68.12 -1.13 -21.54
C VAL A 703 69.05 -2.33 -21.64
N THR A 704 68.50 -3.52 -21.94
CA THR A 704 69.23 -4.78 -22.15
C THR A 704 68.83 -5.37 -23.50
N GLY A 705 69.80 -5.90 -24.26
CA GLY A 705 69.55 -6.60 -25.53
C GLY A 705 69.25 -5.70 -26.75
N GLY A 706 69.25 -4.38 -26.60
CA GLY A 706 69.02 -3.43 -27.68
C GLY A 706 69.33 -1.99 -27.28
N ARG A 707 68.78 -1.02 -28.02
CA ARG A 707 68.87 0.42 -27.72
C ARG A 707 67.49 1.05 -27.68
N LEU A 708 67.30 2.04 -26.80
CA LEU A 708 66.07 2.84 -26.70
C LEU A 708 66.39 4.29 -27.09
N SER A 709 65.58 4.87 -27.96
CA SER A 709 65.71 6.26 -28.40
C SER A 709 64.34 6.88 -28.61
N ALA A 710 64.24 8.21 -28.60
CA ALA A 710 63.04 8.88 -29.10
C ALA A 710 62.88 8.57 -30.60
N ALA A 711 61.67 8.24 -31.03
CA ALA A 711 61.36 7.95 -32.43
C ALA A 711 61.33 9.24 -33.26
N SER A 712 61.79 9.17 -34.51
CA SER A 712 61.73 10.32 -35.41
C SER A 712 60.28 10.58 -35.86
N PRO A 713 59.84 11.84 -36.05
CA PRO A 713 58.45 12.19 -36.37
C PRO A 713 57.86 11.52 -37.62
N GLY A 714 58.69 10.98 -38.51
CA GLY A 714 58.27 10.32 -39.76
C GLY A 714 58.24 8.79 -39.74
N THR A 715 58.60 8.12 -38.63
CA THR A 715 58.80 6.65 -38.63
C THR A 715 57.51 5.85 -38.38
N LEU A 716 56.40 6.50 -38.02
CA LEU A 716 55.14 5.85 -37.67
C LEU A 716 54.00 6.49 -38.45
N ALA A 717 53.67 5.91 -39.61
CA ALA A 717 52.55 6.33 -40.43
C ALA A 717 51.26 6.33 -39.58
N SER A 718 50.78 7.54 -39.26
CA SER A 718 49.61 7.88 -38.43
C SER A 718 49.54 7.18 -37.05
N LEU A 719 49.81 7.94 -35.98
CA LEU A 719 49.21 7.65 -34.67
C LEU A 719 47.71 7.38 -34.87
N GLY A 720 47.24 6.19 -34.45
CA GLY A 720 45.83 5.82 -34.55
C GLY A 720 44.95 6.83 -33.79
N GLY A 721 43.69 7.01 -34.22
CA GLY A 721 42.76 7.96 -33.60
C GLY A 721 42.73 7.82 -32.08
N ALA A 722 42.57 6.59 -31.59
CA ALA A 722 42.55 6.29 -30.16
C ALA A 722 43.83 6.71 -29.39
N VAL A 723 45.02 6.65 -30.01
CA VAL A 723 46.26 7.10 -29.37
C VAL A 723 46.32 8.63 -29.31
N ARG A 724 45.83 9.31 -30.35
CA ARG A 724 45.76 10.77 -30.40
C ARG A 724 44.74 11.33 -29.42
N ASP A 725 43.61 10.64 -29.28
CA ASP A 725 42.55 11.00 -28.35
C ASP A 725 43.04 10.88 -26.90
N GLU A 726 43.88 9.87 -26.60
CA GLU A 726 44.36 9.62 -25.24
C GLU A 726 45.63 10.40 -24.86
N LEU A 727 46.63 10.46 -25.76
CA LEU A 727 47.95 11.04 -25.48
C LEU A 727 48.19 12.40 -26.16
N GLY A 728 47.21 12.87 -26.92
CA GLY A 728 47.29 14.11 -27.69
C GLY A 728 47.90 13.94 -29.09
N SER A 729 47.99 15.04 -29.82
CA SER A 729 48.40 15.05 -31.24
C SER A 729 49.89 14.77 -31.48
N SER A 730 50.73 14.84 -30.43
CA SER A 730 52.20 14.75 -30.54
C SER A 730 52.84 14.16 -29.27
N PRO A 731 52.49 12.93 -28.88
CA PRO A 731 53.11 12.27 -27.73
C PRO A 731 54.59 11.95 -28.01
N VAL A 732 55.40 11.85 -26.96
CA VAL A 732 56.75 11.29 -27.11
C VAL A 732 56.64 9.80 -27.32
N ILE A 733 57.27 9.32 -28.39
CA ILE A 733 57.30 7.92 -28.74
C ILE A 733 58.71 7.41 -28.56
N LEU A 734 58.86 6.34 -27.80
CA LEU A 734 60.13 5.66 -27.59
C LEU A 734 60.22 4.47 -28.53
N GLN A 735 61.30 4.39 -29.29
CA GLN A 735 61.62 3.27 -30.16
C GLN A 735 62.70 2.41 -29.52
N PHE A 736 62.35 1.17 -29.21
CA PHE A 736 63.32 0.13 -28.92
C PHE A 736 63.76 -0.54 -30.21
N THR A 737 65.07 -0.63 -30.43
CA THR A 737 65.69 -1.37 -31.55
C THR A 737 66.53 -2.51 -30.99
N PRO A 738 66.20 -3.78 -31.27
CA PRO A 738 67.00 -4.91 -30.79
C PRO A 738 68.39 -4.93 -31.43
N SER A 739 69.39 -5.42 -30.70
CA SER A 739 70.74 -5.63 -31.22
C SER A 739 70.81 -6.97 -31.97
N SER A 740 71.59 -7.04 -33.05
CA SER A 740 71.75 -8.25 -33.88
C SER A 740 72.43 -9.44 -33.19
N GLN A 741 72.83 -9.30 -31.92
CA GLN A 741 73.58 -10.31 -31.14
C GLN A 741 72.94 -10.65 -29.77
N ALA A 742 71.66 -10.35 -29.54
CA ALA A 742 71.05 -10.52 -28.22
C ALA A 742 70.89 -12.00 -27.79
N ALA A 743 71.88 -12.55 -27.09
CA ALA A 743 71.80 -13.86 -26.42
C ALA A 743 70.95 -13.85 -25.12
N SER A 744 70.60 -12.66 -24.62
CA SER A 744 69.79 -12.39 -23.41
C SER A 744 68.40 -11.83 -23.77
N PRO A 745 67.40 -11.81 -22.86
CA PRO A 745 66.11 -11.17 -23.16
C PRO A 745 66.28 -9.68 -23.49
N CYS A 746 65.54 -9.20 -24.50
CA CYS A 746 65.41 -7.77 -24.79
C CYS A 746 64.47 -7.15 -23.74
N LEU A 747 64.97 -6.22 -22.94
CA LEU A 747 64.27 -5.70 -21.77
C LEU A 747 64.55 -4.21 -21.60
N ILE A 748 63.52 -3.44 -21.24
CA ILE A 748 63.67 -2.10 -20.69
C ILE A 748 63.13 -2.05 -19.26
N GLN A 749 63.78 -1.29 -18.39
CA GLN A 749 63.39 -1.14 -16.98
C GLN A 749 63.39 0.33 -16.57
N ILE A 750 62.41 0.76 -15.80
CA ILE A 750 62.28 2.14 -15.31
C ILE A 750 61.91 2.17 -13.83
N LEU A 751 62.60 3.02 -13.06
CA LEU A 751 62.39 3.15 -11.61
C LEU A 751 61.07 3.85 -11.29
N LEU A 752 60.47 3.42 -10.18
CA LEU A 752 59.42 4.19 -9.55
C LEU A 752 60.00 5.45 -8.88
N ALA A 753 59.21 6.52 -8.84
CA ALA A 753 59.56 7.82 -8.29
C ALA A 753 60.02 7.75 -6.83
N LYS A 754 59.54 6.76 -6.08
CA LYS A 754 59.87 6.52 -4.67
C LYS A 754 60.32 5.08 -4.45
N ALA A 755 61.29 4.59 -5.22
CA ALA A 755 61.81 3.22 -5.08
C ALA A 755 62.74 3.07 -3.84
N PRO A 756 62.58 2.03 -2.98
CA PRO A 756 61.49 1.05 -3.00
C PRO A 756 60.17 1.66 -2.49
N TYR A 757 59.13 1.51 -3.30
CA TYR A 757 57.79 2.02 -3.08
C TYR A 757 56.96 0.97 -2.32
N ALA A 758 56.42 1.35 -1.16
CA ALA A 758 55.65 0.46 -0.30
C ALA A 758 54.30 0.11 -0.92
N ALA A 759 53.82 -1.12 -0.72
CA ALA A 759 52.53 -1.56 -1.22
C ALA A 759 51.38 -0.64 -0.75
N PRO A 760 50.59 -0.06 -1.68
CA PRO A 760 49.50 0.84 -1.34
C PRO A 760 48.26 0.07 -0.83
N ALA A 761 47.35 0.76 -0.14
CA ALA A 761 46.05 0.21 0.26
C ALA A 761 45.08 -0.03 -0.92
N VAL A 762 45.43 0.46 -2.11
CA VAL A 762 44.69 0.29 -3.36
C VAL A 762 45.59 -0.41 -4.40
N PRO A 763 45.05 -1.16 -5.37
CA PRO A 763 45.86 -1.79 -6.40
C PRO A 763 46.66 -0.78 -7.24
N LEU A 764 47.84 -1.15 -7.69
CA LEU A 764 48.54 -0.46 -8.76
C LEU A 764 47.92 -0.83 -10.10
N SER A 765 47.86 0.12 -11.01
CA SER A 765 47.46 -0.13 -12.40
C SER A 765 48.52 0.40 -13.36
N LEU A 766 48.63 -0.24 -14.53
CA LEU A 766 49.53 0.11 -15.61
C LEU A 766 48.76 0.34 -16.91
N SER A 767 49.18 1.35 -17.68
CA SER A 767 48.77 1.59 -19.06
C SER A 767 49.99 1.90 -19.92
N LEU A 768 50.03 1.40 -21.14
CA LEU A 768 51.06 1.67 -22.12
C LEU A 768 50.51 1.41 -23.52
N TRP A 769 50.89 2.24 -24.48
CA TRP A 769 50.64 1.99 -25.90
C TRP A 769 51.86 1.39 -26.57
N THR A 770 51.65 0.35 -27.37
CA THR A 770 52.72 -0.33 -28.10
C THR A 770 52.39 -0.50 -29.58
N TYR A 771 53.41 -0.44 -30.44
CA TYR A 771 53.31 -0.78 -31.86
C TYR A 771 54.52 -1.62 -32.27
N THR A 772 54.26 -2.73 -32.99
CA THR A 772 55.31 -3.56 -33.59
C THR A 772 54.78 -4.28 -34.84
N ASP A 773 55.67 -4.55 -35.79
CA ASP A 773 55.38 -5.30 -37.02
C ASP A 773 55.65 -6.81 -36.89
N SER A 774 55.92 -7.30 -35.68
CA SER A 774 56.15 -8.72 -35.37
C SER A 774 54.97 -9.34 -34.60
N LEU A 775 54.69 -10.63 -34.84
CA LEU A 775 53.83 -11.44 -33.98
C LEU A 775 54.67 -11.99 -32.82
N SER A 776 54.92 -11.16 -31.81
CA SER A 776 55.70 -11.52 -30.62
C SER A 776 55.01 -11.03 -29.35
N GLY A 777 55.08 -11.80 -28.26
CA GLY A 777 54.50 -11.42 -26.97
C GLY A 777 55.29 -10.30 -26.29
N ILE A 778 54.58 -9.38 -25.62
CA ILE A 778 55.15 -8.36 -24.73
C ILE A 778 54.75 -8.71 -23.30
N ASN A 779 55.74 -8.80 -22.40
CA ASN A 779 55.48 -9.05 -20.98
C ASN A 779 55.79 -7.80 -20.18
N VAL A 780 54.82 -7.36 -19.38
CA VAL A 780 54.99 -6.21 -18.48
C VAL A 780 54.92 -6.67 -17.03
N LYS A 781 56.01 -6.47 -16.30
CA LYS A 781 56.21 -6.95 -14.94
C LYS A 781 56.52 -5.77 -14.02
N LEU A 782 55.97 -5.82 -12.82
CA LEU A 782 56.40 -5.00 -11.70
C LEU A 782 57.40 -5.82 -10.87
N ASN A 783 58.62 -5.31 -10.76
CA ASN A 783 59.64 -5.95 -9.94
C ASN A 783 59.48 -5.47 -8.51
N ALA A 784 59.36 -6.44 -7.61
CA ALA A 784 59.29 -6.20 -6.18
C ALA A 784 60.37 -6.99 -5.46
N THR A 785 60.74 -6.53 -4.27
CA THR A 785 61.53 -7.32 -3.31
C THR A 785 60.60 -7.73 -2.18
N ASP A 786 60.59 -9.01 -1.85
CA ASP A 786 59.90 -9.58 -0.69
C ASP A 786 60.94 -10.36 0.15
N ALA A 787 61.09 -9.97 1.42
CA ALA A 787 62.04 -10.57 2.36
C ALA A 787 63.47 -10.79 1.81
N GLY A 788 63.98 -9.87 0.98
CA GLY A 788 65.31 -9.96 0.36
C GLY A 788 65.40 -10.76 -0.94
N THR A 789 64.27 -11.29 -1.45
CA THR A 789 64.18 -12.01 -2.73
C THR A 789 63.41 -11.19 -3.77
N THR A 790 63.93 -11.10 -4.99
CA THR A 790 63.22 -10.43 -6.10
C THR A 790 62.06 -11.30 -6.59
N VAL A 791 60.84 -10.78 -6.49
CA VAL A 791 59.62 -11.39 -7.03
C VAL A 791 59.05 -10.51 -8.15
N ASN A 792 58.64 -11.15 -9.25
CA ASN A 792 58.02 -10.46 -10.38
C ASN A 792 56.50 -10.62 -10.31
N ARG A 793 55.78 -9.51 -10.15
CA ARG A 793 54.32 -9.49 -10.30
C ARG A 793 53.97 -9.06 -11.72
N ILE A 794 53.14 -9.85 -12.38
CA ILE A 794 52.83 -9.64 -13.79
C ILE A 794 51.59 -8.75 -13.88
N PHE A 795 51.73 -7.53 -14.41
CA PHE A 795 50.59 -6.68 -14.77
C PHE A 795 49.87 -7.24 -16.00
N TYR A 796 50.64 -7.79 -16.92
CA TYR A 796 50.15 -8.24 -18.20
C TYR A 796 51.06 -9.33 -18.79
N ASN A 797 50.45 -10.43 -19.22
CA ASN A 797 51.09 -11.55 -19.92
C ASN A 797 50.19 -12.01 -21.08
N GLN A 798 50.53 -11.67 -22.32
CA GLN A 798 49.91 -12.29 -23.48
C GLN A 798 50.95 -12.79 -24.47
N THR A 799 50.67 -13.98 -25.01
CA THR A 799 51.59 -14.72 -25.89
C THR A 799 51.57 -14.21 -27.34
N VAL A 800 50.53 -13.48 -27.78
CA VAL A 800 50.38 -13.01 -29.18
C VAL A 800 49.62 -11.68 -29.25
N TYR A 801 50.18 -10.67 -29.91
CA TYR A 801 49.57 -9.35 -30.14
C TYR A 801 49.29 -9.07 -31.64
N PRO A 802 48.34 -8.17 -31.98
CA PRO A 802 48.06 -7.80 -33.36
C PRO A 802 49.25 -7.10 -34.02
N LYS A 803 49.70 -7.61 -35.17
CA LYS A 803 50.75 -7.01 -35.99
C LYS A 803 50.28 -5.69 -36.61
N GLY A 804 51.16 -4.67 -36.62
CA GLY A 804 51.01 -3.49 -37.47
C GLY A 804 49.93 -2.49 -37.03
N ALA A 805 49.51 -2.53 -35.76
CA ALA A 805 48.54 -1.59 -35.18
C ALA A 805 48.95 -1.16 -33.77
N TRP A 806 48.60 0.08 -33.39
CA TRP A 806 48.76 0.55 -32.02
C TRP A 806 47.81 -0.20 -31.10
N SER A 807 48.37 -0.86 -30.09
CA SER A 807 47.64 -1.65 -29.12
C SER A 807 47.87 -1.11 -27.72
N LYS A 808 46.80 -0.97 -26.94
CA LYS A 808 46.87 -0.55 -25.54
C LYS A 808 47.09 -1.78 -24.64
N ILE A 809 48.13 -1.73 -23.83
CA ILE A 809 48.42 -2.68 -22.76
C ILE A 809 47.91 -2.05 -21.47
N THR A 810 47.00 -2.74 -20.79
CA THR A 810 46.53 -2.34 -19.45
C THR A 810 46.61 -3.52 -18.50
N GLY A 811 46.91 -3.26 -17.24
CA GLY A 811 47.01 -4.30 -16.21
C GLY A 811 46.79 -3.74 -14.82
N VAL A 812 46.30 -4.57 -13.91
CA VAL A 812 46.14 -4.25 -12.49
C VAL A 812 46.91 -5.32 -11.71
N ASP A 813 47.67 -4.92 -10.69
CA ASP A 813 48.27 -5.93 -9.82
C ASP A 813 47.17 -6.56 -8.95
N GLY A 814 47.18 -7.88 -8.81
CA GLY A 814 46.13 -8.59 -8.06
C GLY A 814 46.00 -8.14 -6.59
N THR A 815 44.93 -8.59 -5.92
CA THR A 815 44.50 -8.22 -4.55
C THR A 815 45.68 -8.00 -3.57
N PRO A 816 45.65 -6.92 -2.75
CA PRO A 816 46.74 -6.61 -1.82
C PRO A 816 47.06 -7.80 -0.90
N ILE A 817 48.33 -8.23 -0.85
CA ILE A 817 48.81 -9.12 0.22
C ILE A 817 49.31 -8.22 1.33
N ASN A 818 48.78 -8.40 2.54
CA ASN A 818 49.24 -7.69 3.71
C ASN A 818 50.76 -7.87 3.90
N GLY A 819 51.53 -6.78 3.79
CA GLY A 819 52.53 -6.48 4.81
C GLY A 819 54.01 -6.33 4.43
N THR A 820 54.52 -6.77 3.28
CA THR A 820 56.01 -6.81 3.15
C THR A 820 56.60 -6.66 1.74
N VAL A 821 55.80 -6.34 0.71
CA VAL A 821 56.31 -6.25 -0.66
C VAL A 821 56.64 -4.80 -1.02
N ALA A 822 57.90 -4.54 -1.43
CA ALA A 822 58.35 -3.22 -1.84
C ALA A 822 58.67 -3.19 -3.34
N PHE A 823 57.94 -2.38 -4.09
CA PHE A 823 58.04 -2.25 -5.54
C PHE A 823 59.17 -1.32 -5.93
N GLN A 824 59.97 -1.65 -6.95
CA GLN A 824 61.15 -0.86 -7.28
C GLN A 824 61.10 -0.29 -8.70
N MET A 825 60.65 -1.08 -9.66
CA MET A 825 60.69 -0.72 -11.08
C MET A 825 59.69 -1.51 -11.90
N VAL A 826 59.36 -0.98 -13.07
CA VAL A 826 58.63 -1.70 -14.13
C VAL A 826 59.64 -2.25 -15.13
N SER A 827 59.49 -3.53 -15.47
CA SER A 827 60.25 -4.21 -16.52
C SER A 827 59.33 -4.59 -17.68
N ILE A 828 59.73 -4.26 -18.90
CA ILE A 828 59.01 -4.60 -20.13
C ILE A 828 59.94 -5.45 -21.00
N GLU A 829 59.55 -6.71 -21.21
CA GLU A 829 60.23 -7.62 -22.14
C GLU A 829 59.70 -7.38 -23.56
N LEU A 830 60.63 -7.20 -24.49
CA LEU A 830 60.36 -6.76 -25.85
C LEU A 830 60.81 -7.81 -26.88
N PRO A 831 60.20 -7.82 -28.08
CA PRO A 831 60.62 -8.66 -29.20
C PRO A 831 62.10 -8.50 -29.55
N ARG A 832 62.75 -9.60 -29.97
CA ARG A 832 64.19 -9.66 -30.27
C ARG A 832 64.51 -9.45 -31.76
N ASP A 833 63.52 -9.59 -32.63
CA ASP A 833 63.67 -9.69 -34.07
C ASP A 833 63.28 -8.40 -34.83
N ARG A 834 62.56 -7.48 -34.19
CA ARG A 834 62.05 -6.24 -34.80
C ARG A 834 61.99 -5.07 -33.79
N PRO A 835 62.00 -3.81 -34.27
CA PRO A 835 61.75 -2.65 -33.41
C PRO A 835 60.37 -2.70 -32.75
N THR A 836 60.27 -2.11 -31.56
CA THR A 836 59.01 -1.89 -30.84
C THR A 836 58.90 -0.44 -30.43
N PHE A 837 57.74 0.16 -30.66
CA PHE A 837 57.45 1.55 -30.31
C PHE A 837 56.53 1.58 -29.09
N LEU A 838 56.77 2.52 -28.19
CA LEU A 838 56.16 2.61 -26.88
C LEU A 838 55.73 4.07 -26.66
N ALA A 839 54.53 4.30 -26.14
CA ALA A 839 54.03 5.63 -25.82
C ALA A 839 53.12 5.60 -24.59
N GLY A 840 53.08 6.69 -23.82
CA GLY A 840 52.13 6.86 -22.72
C GLY A 840 52.27 5.82 -21.60
N LEU A 841 53.49 5.41 -21.26
CA LEU A 841 53.73 4.47 -20.15
C LEU A 841 53.36 5.12 -18.82
N MET A 842 52.41 4.51 -18.11
CA MET A 842 51.92 4.97 -16.83
C MET A 842 51.77 3.84 -15.83
N VAL A 843 52.22 4.08 -14.60
CA VAL A 843 51.84 3.30 -13.42
C VAL A 843 51.24 4.24 -12.39
N SER A 844 50.08 3.90 -11.84
CA SER A 844 49.40 4.72 -10.84
C SER A 844 48.81 3.85 -9.72
N GLU A 845 48.62 4.46 -8.56
CA GLU A 845 47.73 3.92 -7.53
C GLU A 845 46.26 4.06 -7.98
N GLY A 846 45.50 2.97 -7.97
CA GLY A 846 44.13 2.92 -8.48
C GLY A 846 44.07 2.86 -10.02
N PRO A 847 42.88 3.01 -10.63
CA PRO A 847 42.69 2.91 -12.07
C PRO A 847 43.61 3.87 -12.86
N VAL A 848 44.17 3.42 -13.98
CA VAL A 848 44.96 4.33 -14.83
C VAL A 848 44.05 5.34 -15.51
N ALA A 849 44.39 6.60 -15.33
CA ALA A 849 43.70 7.75 -15.88
C ALA A 849 44.75 8.74 -16.40
N SER A 850 44.47 9.47 -17.47
CA SER A 850 45.47 10.29 -18.16
C SER A 850 46.09 11.37 -17.25
N TYR A 851 47.40 11.57 -17.36
CA TYR A 851 48.05 12.82 -16.93
C TYR A 851 47.55 13.95 -17.85
N SER A 852 46.97 15.03 -17.30
CA SER A 852 46.56 16.18 -18.13
C SER A 852 47.64 17.26 -18.16
N PRO A 853 48.33 17.49 -19.29
CA PRO A 853 49.11 18.70 -19.56
C PRO A 853 48.28 19.81 -20.24
N ARG A 854 46.94 19.68 -20.36
CA ARG A 854 46.06 20.72 -20.92
C ARG A 854 45.12 21.27 -19.86
N TYR A 855 44.72 22.53 -20.06
CA TYR A 855 43.65 23.19 -19.30
C TYR A 855 42.42 22.29 -19.25
N HIS A 856 41.92 22.06 -18.03
CA HIS A 856 40.58 21.50 -17.83
C HIS A 856 39.58 22.55 -18.36
N ILE A 857 38.76 22.20 -19.35
CA ILE A 857 37.90 23.15 -20.08
C ILE A 857 36.80 23.80 -19.23
N ALA A 858 36.74 23.45 -17.93
CA ALA A 858 35.84 24.02 -16.93
C ALA A 858 36.53 24.32 -15.59
N ALA A 859 37.86 24.56 -15.58
CA ALA A 859 38.50 25.17 -14.41
C ALA A 859 38.14 26.67 -14.36
N ASP A 860 36.91 26.96 -13.99
CA ASP A 860 36.42 28.32 -13.73
C ASP A 860 36.55 28.69 -12.22
N ASP A 861 37.01 27.75 -11.38
CA ASP A 861 37.30 27.92 -9.94
C ASP A 861 38.73 27.46 -9.58
N ASP A 862 39.20 27.89 -8.40
CA ASP A 862 40.53 27.61 -7.85
C ASP A 862 40.78 26.10 -7.65
N ILE A 863 41.99 25.63 -7.99
CA ILE A 863 42.45 24.26 -7.73
C ILE A 863 42.90 24.14 -6.28
N GLU A 864 42.13 23.44 -5.43
CA GLU A 864 42.47 23.21 -4.02
C GLU A 864 43.38 21.97 -3.84
N LEU A 865 44.56 22.16 -3.25
CA LEU A 865 45.53 21.10 -2.94
C LEU A 865 45.50 20.82 -1.43
N VAL A 866 44.92 19.68 -1.04
CA VAL A 866 44.47 19.44 0.36
C VAL A 866 45.58 18.89 1.28
N ARG A 867 46.78 18.54 0.76
CA ARG A 867 47.85 17.94 1.58
C ARG A 867 49.16 18.73 1.54
N PRO A 868 49.89 18.80 2.67
CA PRO A 868 51.24 19.37 2.70
C PRO A 868 52.16 18.66 1.69
N GLY A 869 52.69 19.42 0.73
CA GLY A 869 53.59 18.93 -0.31
C GLY A 869 52.94 18.55 -1.64
N ASP A 870 51.61 18.56 -1.73
CA ASP A 870 50.89 18.51 -3.01
C ASP A 870 51.09 19.86 -3.71
N GLY A 871 51.57 19.82 -4.96
CA GLY A 871 51.89 21.01 -5.74
C GLY A 871 51.55 20.83 -7.21
N LEU A 872 51.20 21.91 -7.90
CA LEU A 872 50.93 21.89 -9.33
C LEU A 872 52.25 21.68 -10.07
N VAL A 873 52.32 20.65 -10.92
CA VAL A 873 53.51 20.41 -11.75
C VAL A 873 53.41 21.17 -13.06
N LEU A 874 54.29 22.16 -13.23
CA LEU A 874 54.40 22.99 -14.42
C LEU A 874 55.56 22.49 -15.29
N THR A 875 55.32 22.26 -16.57
CA THR A 875 56.37 21.90 -17.53
C THR A 875 56.68 23.11 -18.40
N SER A 876 57.95 23.52 -18.46
CA SER A 876 58.37 24.60 -19.36
C SER A 876 58.29 24.16 -20.83
N PRO A 877 58.24 25.10 -21.79
CA PRO A 877 58.32 24.78 -23.22
C PRO A 877 59.54 23.95 -23.62
N GLY A 878 60.62 24.00 -22.82
CA GLY A 878 61.83 23.18 -22.99
C GLY A 878 61.82 21.85 -22.24
N GLY A 879 60.67 21.42 -21.69
CA GLY A 879 60.50 20.13 -21.03
C GLY A 879 60.97 20.04 -19.57
N LYS A 880 61.47 21.14 -18.98
CA LYS A 880 61.84 21.16 -17.55
C LYS A 880 60.60 21.22 -16.68
N ARG A 881 60.53 20.39 -15.64
CA ARG A 881 59.37 20.33 -14.74
C ARG A 881 59.65 21.07 -13.44
N TYR A 882 58.65 21.78 -12.95
CA TYR A 882 58.68 22.54 -11.71
C TYR A 882 57.45 22.19 -10.89
N ARG A 883 57.57 22.16 -9.57
CA ARG A 883 56.45 22.01 -8.64
C ARG A 883 56.16 23.37 -8.01
N LEU A 884 54.93 23.83 -8.19
CA LEU A 884 54.38 25.02 -7.56
C LEU A 884 53.61 24.58 -6.30
N THR A 885 54.02 25.03 -5.12
CA THR A 885 53.35 24.80 -3.84
C THR A 885 53.05 26.11 -3.15
N VAL A 886 52.00 26.15 -2.32
CA VAL A 886 51.73 27.25 -1.39
C VAL A 886 51.92 26.71 0.03
N ASP A 887 52.68 27.39 0.87
CA ASP A 887 52.84 27.00 2.28
C ASP A 887 51.78 27.62 3.19
N ASP A 888 51.75 27.20 4.46
CA ASP A 888 50.77 27.66 5.46
C ASP A 888 50.91 29.16 5.78
N GLN A 889 51.99 29.81 5.32
CA GLN A 889 52.19 31.26 5.40
C GLN A 889 51.75 32.00 4.12
N GLY A 890 51.19 31.29 3.14
CA GLY A 890 50.73 31.81 1.86
C GLY A 890 51.86 32.13 0.87
N GLN A 891 53.09 31.65 1.11
CA GLN A 891 54.21 31.87 0.19
C GLN A 891 54.16 30.86 -0.96
N ILE A 892 54.32 31.38 -2.17
CA ILE A 892 54.38 30.59 -3.40
C ILE A 892 55.82 30.11 -3.62
N ASN A 893 56.01 28.79 -3.60
CA ASN A 893 57.30 28.15 -3.81
C ASN A 893 57.30 27.41 -5.15
N LEU A 894 58.26 27.71 -6.02
CA LEU A 894 58.48 27.01 -7.29
C LEU A 894 59.81 26.25 -7.24
N ALA A 895 59.75 24.93 -7.10
CA ALA A 895 60.94 24.08 -7.02
C ALA A 895 61.13 23.27 -8.30
N PRO A 896 62.33 23.18 -8.88
CA PRO A 896 62.58 22.25 -9.98
C PRO A 896 62.39 20.80 -9.51
N LEU A 897 61.66 20.01 -10.30
CA LEU A 897 61.60 18.57 -10.11
C LEU A 897 62.85 17.96 -10.73
N THR A 898 63.73 17.42 -9.89
CA THR A 898 64.98 16.76 -10.31
C THR A 898 64.71 15.39 -10.91
#